data_AF-A0A7X4D4M7-F1
#
_entry.id   AF-A0A7X4D4M7-F1
#
_cell.length_a   1.000
_cell.length_b   1.000
_cell.length_c   1.000
_cell.angle_alpha   90.00
_cell.angle_beta   90.00
_cell.angle_gamma   90.00
#
_symmetry.space_group_name_H-M   'P 1'
#
loop_
_entity.id
_entity.type
_entity.pdbx_description
1 polymer ?
#
loop_
_entity_poly.entity_id
_entity_poly.type
_entity_poly.pdbx_seq_one_letter_code
_entity_poly.pdbx_strand_id
1 'polypeptide(L)'
;MADSHPTRSPNRLIHETSPYLLQHAYNPVDWHPWGPEALKLAKEKDKPLLLSIGYSACHWCHVMERESFENDEIASLMNLYYVCVKVDREERPDLDEIYMQATIAMNQGNGGWPMTVFLTPDQQPIFAGTYFPPTDKWGRPGFGTVLKKIAEGWERDRPAIADSAMRFTERLQTAMRVPAPTTVGQQEFDSAVEQFSADFDPIYGGFGQAPKFPPATGLAFLLRQYQRSGTDQVLRMVCKTLDAMAAGGMYDHIGGGFTRYSTDERWLVPHFEKMLYDNALLAKTYLEAFQVTGSLDYKRVTCEILDYILREMTSPEGGFYSATDADSEGVEGKFFVWDPEQIREIVPSEQDAARFCAYYDVTPGGNWERHSIPNTPHSLEHVAEKLSCPPEELRETINRVKPLVYQARLKRVPPGLDDKIITAWNGMMISALAEAGRVLRRAPYLEAACRAADFLLTTLSRPDGGLYRTCRASKAHLNAYLEDYAYLVEALIDVYEAGGETRYLGEAVRLGERLLRDFLDKKHGGFFTTANDHEILILRGREGPDGATPSGNAVAAMALARLSFHEDREDFRNAATHAVRAYGQQISRIPRGFPKTIMAAEFLLNGPLELAFIGSPNDERRARLLDAVARHFIPHRIIAHDNPGALESQQHPLLKGKSLVEGQAALYVCRNYACQAPIIDPNDVAQALTGTPGKDSQPRTLASQGIPGTATVQGTAAYVSGSLARSSVLTAHGYTTLGATGLTNSRIGFGGYRTGIDHEDHRTALMKAVREGCNLIDTSTNYADGDSERLVGSVLQELISQKALTRDNVIVVSKIGYVQGKNLQYAKTREEAGRAYPDMVKYGEDIWHCLHPEFLEDQLTGSLDRLGLATLDVCLLHNPEYFLSDAKQRKLTVDASTLDELRTEFYRRIEQAFVYFEQQIDSGRIQYYGVSSNTSTAQPDNPEATSLSRMLEAAQRAAQRTGKSHHGFQVLQLPMNLFESGALLIPNTGQENTVLEFARERRVAVLVNRPLNAIPSGQRGMIRLAAPRYEPVETPFETQHQTVLALEDTFRKDFAPLIPYSGKGLEPKDFFSLADELDRLRSQIHNLEHWDQIESQMIAPRINQALQVSTRHMNQDKATEWQNWQTRYVSKLLLLLKIIRQEAAKKSEQRLQSVTATVNRFLPQEKHGAPLSRKALWCLTSTPGVTCVLNGIRTTEYVEDSLTILGWKPLQNPRAIFESIQTQ
;
A
#
# COMPACT_ATOMS: atom_id res chain seq x y z
N MET A 1 24.00 10.61 40.34
CA MET A 1 24.53 9.95 41.56
C MET A 1 25.99 9.62 41.30
N ALA A 2 26.87 9.97 42.24
CA ALA A 2 28.24 9.49 42.28
C ALA A 2 28.34 8.43 43.40
N ASP A 3 29.20 7.44 43.15
CA ASP A 3 29.72 6.40 44.04
C ASP A 3 28.92 5.09 44.24
N SER A 4 29.32 4.05 43.49
CA SER A 4 29.96 2.83 44.06
C SER A 4 30.38 1.78 42.99
N HIS A 5 31.13 2.16 41.95
CA HIS A 5 31.78 1.18 41.07
C HIS A 5 33.31 1.24 41.19
N PRO A 6 34.03 0.10 41.15
CA PRO A 6 35.48 0.12 41.02
C PRO A 6 35.86 0.96 39.79
N THR A 7 36.95 1.71 39.86
CA THR A 7 37.48 2.60 38.83
C THR A 7 37.81 1.85 37.53
N ARG A 8 36.79 1.48 36.76
CA ARG A 8 36.90 0.86 35.43
C ARG A 8 37.38 1.92 34.44
N SER A 9 38.29 1.54 33.54
CA SER A 9 38.72 2.42 32.45
C SER A 9 37.60 2.53 31.41
N PRO A 10 37.33 3.72 30.86
CA PRO A 10 36.30 3.88 29.85
C PRO A 10 36.67 3.17 28.54
N ASN A 11 35.68 2.60 27.86
CA ASN A 11 35.78 2.16 26.47
C ASN A 11 35.59 3.35 25.51
N ARG A 12 35.48 3.08 24.20
CA ARG A 12 35.44 4.11 23.15
C ARG A 12 34.19 4.99 23.18
N LEU A 13 33.09 4.52 23.77
CA LEU A 13 31.83 5.27 23.83
C LEU A 13 31.94 6.57 24.64
N ILE A 14 33.00 6.76 25.43
CA ILE A 14 33.26 8.01 26.16
C ILE A 14 33.43 9.24 25.24
N HIS A 15 33.67 9.02 23.95
CA HIS A 15 33.82 10.07 22.94
C HIS A 15 32.52 10.39 22.19
N GLU A 16 31.47 9.61 22.42
CA GLU A 16 30.15 9.82 21.84
C GLU A 16 29.39 10.92 22.56
N THR A 17 28.37 11.48 21.92
CA THR A 17 27.50 12.50 22.53
C THR A 17 26.20 11.92 23.07
N SER A 18 25.73 10.79 22.52
CA SER A 18 24.48 10.16 22.94
C SER A 18 24.51 9.82 24.43
N PRO A 19 23.52 10.28 25.23
CA PRO A 19 23.38 9.85 26.62
C PRO A 19 23.30 8.33 26.77
N TYR A 20 22.63 7.65 25.84
CA TYR A 20 22.53 6.18 25.83
C TYR A 20 23.90 5.51 25.63
N LEU A 21 24.70 5.99 24.68
CA LEU A 21 26.03 5.41 24.45
C LEU A 21 26.99 5.72 25.61
N LEU A 22 26.94 6.96 26.14
CA LEU A 22 27.76 7.39 27.27
C LEU A 22 27.48 6.59 28.55
N GLN A 23 26.23 6.17 28.76
CA GLN A 23 25.86 5.28 29.88
C GLN A 23 26.66 3.98 29.87
N HIS A 24 26.96 3.44 28.69
CA HIS A 24 27.70 2.18 28.51
C HIS A 24 29.22 2.35 28.46
N ALA A 25 29.75 3.57 28.63
CA ALA A 25 31.17 3.86 28.45
C ALA A 25 32.08 3.18 29.48
N TYR A 26 31.56 2.78 30.64
CA TYR A 26 32.33 2.14 31.72
C TYR A 26 32.02 0.64 31.90
N ASN A 27 31.26 0.05 30.97
CA ASN A 27 30.94 -1.37 31.01
C ASN A 27 32.20 -2.20 30.72
N PRO A 28 32.34 -3.40 31.31
CA PRO A 28 33.49 -4.28 31.06
C PRO A 28 33.55 -4.81 29.61
N VAL A 29 32.46 -4.67 28.85
CA VAL A 29 32.43 -4.94 27.41
C VAL A 29 33.21 -3.83 26.66
N ASP A 30 34.09 -4.22 25.74
CA ASP A 30 34.83 -3.30 24.87
C ASP A 30 33.91 -2.81 23.73
N TRP A 31 32.99 -1.91 24.07
CA TRP A 31 32.05 -1.36 23.11
C TRP A 31 32.72 -0.41 22.12
N HIS A 32 32.33 -0.58 20.86
CA HIS A 32 32.58 0.38 19.80
C HIS A 32 31.27 1.08 19.39
N PRO A 33 31.32 2.37 19.00
CA PRO A 33 30.24 2.95 18.21
C PRO A 33 30.21 2.28 16.82
N TRP A 34 29.06 2.31 16.15
CA TRP A 34 29.00 1.89 14.76
C TRP A 34 29.78 2.84 13.86
N GLY A 35 30.75 2.32 13.11
CA GLY A 35 31.52 3.12 12.17
C GLY A 35 32.72 2.38 11.58
N PRO A 36 33.53 3.06 10.76
CA PRO A 36 34.63 2.45 10.01
C PRO A 36 35.64 1.70 10.89
N GLU A 37 35.91 2.17 12.12
CA GLU A 37 36.83 1.51 13.05
C GLU A 37 36.35 0.09 13.41
N ALA A 38 35.11 -0.05 13.89
CA ALA A 38 34.54 -1.34 14.29
C ALA A 38 34.40 -2.29 13.10
N LEU A 39 33.92 -1.77 11.97
CA LEU A 39 33.70 -2.57 10.75
C LEU A 39 35.03 -3.06 10.15
N LYS A 40 36.07 -2.22 10.14
CA LYS A 40 37.41 -2.62 9.68
C LYS A 40 38.03 -3.62 10.64
N LEU A 41 37.89 -3.41 11.95
CA LEU A 41 38.41 -4.32 12.97
C LEU A 41 37.80 -5.72 12.86
N ALA A 42 36.49 -5.82 12.63
CA ALA A 42 35.80 -7.10 12.44
C ALA A 42 36.34 -7.86 11.22
N LYS A 43 36.63 -7.14 10.13
CA LYS A 43 37.23 -7.72 8.91
C LYS A 43 38.68 -8.14 9.11
N GLU A 44 39.49 -7.30 9.75
CA GLU A 44 40.92 -7.58 10.00
C GLU A 44 41.13 -8.74 10.98
N LYS A 45 40.31 -8.80 12.03
CA LYS A 45 40.36 -9.88 13.03
C LYS A 45 39.54 -11.10 12.64
N ASP A 46 38.80 -11.03 11.54
CA ASP A 46 37.90 -12.07 11.06
C ASP A 46 36.86 -12.55 12.10
N LYS A 47 36.34 -11.61 12.88
CA LYS A 47 35.39 -11.87 13.97
C LYS A 47 33.98 -11.40 13.61
N PRO A 48 32.92 -12.13 14.01
CA PRO A 48 31.56 -11.64 13.90
C PRO A 48 31.35 -10.34 14.71
N LEU A 49 30.42 -9.51 14.26
CA LEU A 49 29.97 -8.34 15.00
C LEU A 49 28.84 -8.77 15.95
N LEU A 50 28.87 -8.26 17.19
CA LEU A 50 27.73 -8.30 18.10
C LEU A 50 27.16 -6.90 18.18
N LEU A 51 26.06 -6.66 17.48
CA LEU A 51 25.36 -5.39 17.42
C LEU A 51 24.26 -5.35 18.48
N SER A 52 24.32 -4.37 19.38
CA SER A 52 23.26 -4.07 20.34
C SER A 52 22.68 -2.68 20.08
N ILE A 53 21.37 -2.60 19.80
CA ILE A 53 20.65 -1.34 19.52
C ILE A 53 19.62 -1.08 20.63
N GLY A 54 19.57 0.16 21.12
CA GLY A 54 18.61 0.63 22.13
C GLY A 54 18.57 2.17 22.19
N TYR A 55 18.01 2.72 23.27
CA TYR A 55 17.93 4.17 23.55
C TYR A 55 17.81 4.40 25.07
N SER A 56 18.00 5.65 25.50
CA SER A 56 18.19 6.04 26.90
C SER A 56 16.97 5.76 27.80
N ALA A 57 15.74 6.00 27.32
CA ALA A 57 14.52 5.80 28.10
C ALA A 57 14.02 4.32 28.13
N CYS A 58 14.73 3.40 27.48
CA CYS A 58 14.33 2.00 27.37
C CYS A 58 14.59 1.20 28.66
N HIS A 59 13.54 0.88 29.43
CA HIS A 59 13.65 0.09 30.65
C HIS A 59 14.37 -1.26 30.46
N TRP A 60 13.95 -2.08 29.48
CA TRP A 60 14.57 -3.39 29.24
C TRP A 60 16.03 -3.30 28.77
N CYS A 61 16.43 -2.16 28.21
CA CYS A 61 17.82 -1.91 27.85
C CYS A 61 18.68 -1.72 29.11
N HIS A 62 18.18 -1.03 30.13
CA HIS A 62 18.80 -0.91 31.45
C HIS A 62 18.86 -2.25 32.18
N VAL A 63 17.80 -3.06 32.10
CA VAL A 63 17.79 -4.42 32.68
C VAL A 63 18.86 -5.29 32.03
N MET A 64 18.94 -5.32 30.70
CA MET A 64 19.95 -6.08 29.97
C MET A 64 21.38 -5.60 30.29
N GLU A 65 21.57 -4.29 30.48
CA GLU A 65 22.85 -3.75 30.94
C GLU A 65 23.26 -4.31 32.30
N ARG A 66 22.43 -4.09 33.32
CA ARG A 66 22.75 -4.48 34.71
C ARG A 66 22.97 -5.97 34.85
N GLU A 67 22.15 -6.78 34.17
CA GLU A 67 22.20 -8.23 34.31
C GLU A 67 23.28 -8.90 33.45
N SER A 68 23.55 -8.36 32.26
CA SER A 68 24.43 -9.03 31.28
C SER A 68 25.66 -8.21 30.89
N PHE A 69 25.54 -6.93 30.57
CA PHE A 69 26.69 -6.14 30.07
C PHE A 69 27.65 -5.68 31.19
N GLU A 70 27.18 -5.57 32.43
CA GLU A 70 28.02 -5.27 33.60
C GLU A 70 28.69 -6.51 34.21
N ASN A 71 28.26 -7.71 33.82
CA ASN A 71 28.78 -8.98 34.29
C ASN A 71 30.13 -9.31 33.63
N ASP A 72 31.21 -9.36 34.42
CA ASP A 72 32.58 -9.54 33.92
C ASP A 72 32.80 -10.87 33.17
N GLU A 73 32.09 -11.95 33.54
CA GLU A 73 32.21 -13.25 32.86
C GLU A 73 31.58 -13.21 31.47
N ILE A 74 30.37 -12.64 31.35
CA ILE A 74 29.68 -12.47 30.07
C ILE A 74 30.45 -11.49 29.19
N ALA A 75 30.90 -10.37 29.74
CA ALA A 75 31.69 -9.39 29.00
C ALA A 75 33.02 -9.96 28.47
N SER A 76 33.68 -10.81 29.25
CA SER A 76 34.89 -11.52 28.81
C SER A 76 34.61 -12.42 27.60
N LEU A 77 33.47 -13.12 27.56
CA LEU A 77 33.06 -13.93 26.41
C LEU A 77 32.76 -13.05 25.19
N MET A 78 32.06 -11.93 25.39
CA MET A 78 31.75 -10.97 24.33
C MET A 78 33.03 -10.42 23.68
N ASN A 79 33.96 -9.91 24.48
CA ASN A 79 35.23 -9.34 24.02
C ASN A 79 36.15 -10.38 23.37
N LEU A 80 36.08 -11.63 23.82
CA LEU A 80 36.87 -12.73 23.27
C LEU A 80 36.43 -13.09 21.85
N TYR A 81 35.12 -13.24 21.61
CA TYR A 81 34.62 -13.81 20.35
C TYR A 81 34.13 -12.78 19.33
N TYR A 82 33.79 -11.57 19.76
CA TYR A 82 33.09 -10.60 18.92
C TYR A 82 33.81 -9.24 18.87
N VAL A 83 33.49 -8.46 17.84
CA VAL A 83 33.62 -7.00 17.89
C VAL A 83 32.26 -6.46 18.34
N CYS A 84 32.20 -5.92 19.55
CA CYS A 84 30.96 -5.47 20.18
C CYS A 84 30.63 -4.04 19.76
N VAL A 85 29.46 -3.85 19.16
CA VAL A 85 29.00 -2.56 18.66
C VAL A 85 27.73 -2.13 19.36
N LYS A 86 27.71 -0.90 19.87
CA LYS A 86 26.56 -0.28 20.53
C LYS A 86 26.00 0.85 19.68
N VAL A 87 24.68 0.90 19.52
CA VAL A 87 23.99 1.89 18.68
C VAL A 87 22.80 2.49 19.41
N ASP A 88 22.71 3.82 19.38
CA ASP A 88 21.50 4.55 19.74
C ASP A 88 20.56 4.60 18.52
N ARG A 89 19.36 4.01 18.63
CA ARG A 89 18.37 4.01 17.55
C ARG A 89 17.89 5.41 17.19
N GLU A 90 17.92 6.34 18.15
CA GLU A 90 17.49 7.72 17.92
C GLU A 90 18.47 8.46 17.02
N GLU A 91 19.75 8.10 17.08
CA GLU A 91 20.81 8.67 16.23
C GLU A 91 20.98 7.90 14.91
N ARG A 92 20.70 6.58 14.90
CA ARG A 92 20.86 5.69 13.74
C ARG A 92 19.59 4.87 13.44
N PRO A 93 18.48 5.53 13.04
CA PRO A 93 17.21 4.84 12.72
C PRO A 93 17.34 3.91 11.51
N ASP A 94 18.29 4.14 10.61
CA ASP A 94 18.57 3.26 9.46
C ASP A 94 19.04 1.87 9.90
N LEU A 95 19.97 1.78 10.86
CA LEU A 95 20.44 0.50 11.39
C LEU A 95 19.31 -0.20 12.17
N ASP A 96 18.55 0.57 12.94
CA ASP A 96 17.38 0.08 13.67
C ASP A 96 16.35 -0.56 12.74
N GLU A 97 15.95 0.15 11.67
CA GLU A 97 15.00 -0.34 10.66
C GLU A 97 15.49 -1.65 10.02
N ILE A 98 16.72 -1.67 9.52
CA ILE A 98 17.33 -2.80 8.81
C ILE A 98 17.34 -4.05 9.69
N TYR A 99 17.86 -3.92 10.91
CA TYR A 99 18.08 -5.06 11.79
C TYR A 99 16.84 -5.46 12.58
N MET A 100 15.88 -4.56 12.78
CA MET A 100 14.56 -4.93 13.30
C MET A 100 13.81 -5.82 12.32
N GLN A 101 13.86 -5.53 11.01
CA GLN A 101 13.26 -6.40 9.99
C GLN A 101 13.91 -7.78 9.97
N ALA A 102 15.24 -7.85 10.08
CA ALA A 102 15.94 -9.12 10.22
C ALA A 102 15.51 -9.89 11.47
N THR A 103 15.37 -9.19 12.60
CA THR A 103 14.94 -9.77 13.89
C THR A 103 13.53 -10.35 13.82
N ILE A 104 12.58 -9.60 13.29
CA ILE A 104 11.18 -10.03 13.10
C ILE A 104 11.12 -11.26 12.20
N ALA A 105 11.88 -11.26 11.09
CA ALA A 105 11.93 -12.37 10.15
C ALA A 105 12.55 -13.64 10.77
N MET A 106 13.54 -13.50 11.67
CA MET A 106 14.15 -14.63 12.38
C MET A 106 13.31 -15.15 13.55
N ASN A 107 12.52 -14.28 14.21
CA ASN A 107 11.82 -14.59 15.46
C ASN A 107 10.30 -14.76 15.30
N GLN A 108 9.87 -15.32 14.18
CA GLN A 108 8.46 -15.68 13.91
C GLN A 108 7.49 -14.48 14.05
N GLY A 109 7.94 -13.29 13.63
CA GLY A 109 7.12 -12.08 13.69
C GLY A 109 7.33 -11.21 14.94
N ASN A 110 8.19 -11.64 15.88
CA ASN A 110 8.46 -10.87 17.11
C ASN A 110 9.73 -10.01 16.97
N GLY A 111 9.65 -8.76 17.42
CA GLY A 111 10.78 -7.83 17.51
C GLY A 111 10.67 -6.97 18.76
N GLY A 112 11.64 -6.10 18.99
CA GLY A 112 11.64 -5.16 20.12
C GLY A 112 13.04 -4.83 20.62
N TRP A 113 13.11 -3.88 21.56
CA TRP A 113 14.35 -3.46 22.21
C TRP A 113 14.45 -4.02 23.64
N PRO A 114 15.66 -4.29 24.15
CA PRO A 114 16.96 -4.16 23.49
C PRO A 114 17.10 -5.16 22.34
N MET A 115 17.65 -4.72 21.21
CA MET A 115 17.85 -5.57 20.04
C MET A 115 19.29 -6.06 20.01
N THR A 116 19.51 -7.37 19.94
CA THR A 116 20.84 -8.00 19.93
C THR A 116 20.98 -8.87 18.70
N VAL A 117 21.90 -8.49 17.80
CA VAL A 117 22.07 -9.11 16.49
C VAL A 117 23.52 -9.51 16.27
N PHE A 118 23.72 -10.73 15.82
CA PHE A 118 25.03 -11.28 15.44
C PHE A 118 25.19 -11.15 13.94
N LEU A 119 26.24 -10.49 13.49
CA LEU A 119 26.48 -10.22 12.07
C LEU A 119 27.81 -10.80 11.60
N THR A 120 27.89 -11.14 10.31
CA THR A 120 29.18 -11.36 9.65
C THR A 120 29.99 -10.07 9.62
N PRO A 121 31.32 -10.11 9.35
CA PRO A 121 32.12 -8.91 9.10
C PRO A 121 31.61 -8.05 7.92
N ASP A 122 30.79 -8.63 7.04
CA ASP A 122 30.10 -7.95 5.95
C ASP A 122 28.66 -7.54 6.31
N GLN A 123 28.38 -7.43 7.62
CA GLN A 123 27.16 -6.87 8.20
C GLN A 123 25.89 -7.71 7.99
N GLN A 124 26.01 -8.93 7.46
CA GLN A 124 24.88 -9.82 7.18
C GLN A 124 24.39 -10.52 8.46
N PRO A 125 23.07 -10.55 8.75
CA PRO A 125 22.54 -11.20 9.94
C PRO A 125 22.79 -12.71 9.99
N ILE A 126 23.40 -13.17 11.08
CA ILE A 126 23.59 -14.59 11.42
C ILE A 126 22.46 -15.06 12.33
N PHE A 127 22.17 -14.31 13.38
CA PHE A 127 21.17 -14.61 14.39
C PHE A 127 20.72 -13.31 15.08
N ALA A 128 19.48 -13.25 15.55
CA ALA A 128 18.91 -12.07 16.18
C ALA A 128 17.98 -12.43 17.34
N GLY A 129 17.97 -11.61 18.38
CA GLY A 129 17.03 -11.70 19.50
C GLY A 129 16.84 -10.37 20.18
N THR A 130 15.95 -10.34 21.17
CA THR A 130 15.71 -9.15 21.99
C THR A 130 16.52 -9.24 23.29
N TYR A 131 15.85 -9.44 24.43
CA TYR A 131 16.48 -9.68 25.72
C TYR A 131 16.91 -11.15 25.86
N PHE A 132 18.14 -11.37 26.34
CA PHE A 132 18.67 -12.68 26.72
C PHE A 132 18.99 -12.70 28.22
N PRO A 133 18.46 -13.67 28.99
CA PRO A 133 18.76 -13.75 30.41
C PRO A 133 20.25 -14.08 30.64
N PRO A 134 20.84 -13.67 31.78
CA PRO A 134 22.25 -13.94 32.05
C PRO A 134 22.57 -15.43 32.16
N THR A 135 21.60 -16.25 32.59
CA THR A 135 21.71 -17.71 32.71
C THR A 135 20.56 -18.44 32.03
N ASP A 136 20.77 -19.72 31.67
CA ASP A 136 19.75 -20.59 31.10
C ASP A 136 18.55 -20.71 32.06
N LYS A 137 17.38 -20.20 31.67
CA LYS A 137 16.14 -20.19 32.47
C LYS A 137 14.90 -20.35 31.59
N TRP A 138 13.85 -20.97 32.15
CA TRP A 138 12.54 -21.14 31.51
C TRP A 138 12.57 -21.77 30.10
N GLY A 139 13.50 -22.71 29.87
CA GLY A 139 13.65 -23.36 28.56
C GLY A 139 14.29 -22.48 27.49
N ARG A 140 14.85 -21.31 27.85
CA ARG A 140 15.59 -20.42 26.95
C ARG A 140 17.08 -20.45 27.30
N PRO A 141 17.99 -20.47 26.31
CA PRO A 141 19.42 -20.36 26.57
C PRO A 141 19.73 -18.96 27.11
N GLY A 142 20.61 -18.91 28.11
CA GLY A 142 21.19 -17.69 28.63
C GLY A 142 22.20 -17.09 27.66
N PHE A 143 22.52 -15.82 27.86
CA PHE A 143 23.32 -15.05 26.91
C PHE A 143 24.71 -15.66 26.70
N GLY A 144 25.38 -16.11 27.77
CA GLY A 144 26.67 -16.81 27.68
C GLY A 144 26.63 -18.10 26.83
N THR A 145 25.51 -18.83 26.85
CA THR A 145 25.30 -20.03 26.03
C THR A 145 25.13 -19.68 24.56
N VAL A 146 24.39 -18.62 24.25
CA VAL A 146 24.20 -18.12 22.88
C VAL A 146 25.53 -17.64 22.28
N LEU A 147 26.30 -16.85 23.04
CA LEU A 147 27.62 -16.36 22.62
C LEU A 147 28.56 -17.52 22.23
N LYS A 148 28.69 -18.54 23.08
CA LYS A 148 29.59 -19.67 22.80
C LYS A 148 29.15 -20.46 21.56
N LYS A 149 27.86 -20.76 21.41
CA LYS A 149 27.35 -21.56 20.27
C LYS A 149 27.58 -20.88 18.92
N ILE A 150 27.39 -19.56 18.84
CA ILE A 150 27.61 -18.82 17.60
C ILE A 150 29.12 -18.74 17.30
N ALA A 151 29.96 -18.50 18.30
CA ALA A 151 31.41 -18.48 18.15
C ALA A 151 31.98 -19.83 17.68
N GLU A 152 31.57 -20.94 18.33
CA GLU A 152 31.96 -22.30 17.95
C GLU A 152 31.53 -22.63 16.50
N GLY A 153 30.33 -22.18 16.10
CA GLY A 153 29.86 -22.31 14.73
C GLY A 153 30.74 -21.56 13.73
N TRP A 154 31.12 -20.32 14.06
CA TRP A 154 31.99 -19.48 13.21
C TRP A 154 33.38 -20.07 13.04
N GLU A 155 33.98 -20.60 14.11
CA GLU A 155 35.29 -21.25 14.04
C GLU A 155 35.27 -22.57 13.25
N ARG A 156 34.19 -23.35 13.37
CA ARG A 156 34.10 -24.69 12.76
C ARG A 156 33.75 -24.66 11.27
N ASP A 157 32.80 -23.82 10.85
CA ASP A 157 32.27 -23.82 9.48
C ASP A 157 31.83 -22.41 9.04
N ARG A 158 32.80 -21.49 9.02
CA ARG A 158 32.61 -20.11 8.56
C ARG A 158 31.95 -20.02 7.18
N PRO A 159 32.39 -20.74 6.13
CA PRO A 159 31.80 -20.60 4.80
C PRO A 159 30.30 -20.92 4.80
N ALA A 160 29.85 -21.94 5.53
CA ALA A 160 28.43 -22.28 5.62
C ALA A 160 27.61 -21.20 6.34
N ILE A 161 28.13 -20.59 7.41
CA ILE A 161 27.44 -19.51 8.12
C ILE A 161 27.34 -18.26 7.24
N ALA A 162 28.43 -17.86 6.58
CA ALA A 162 28.43 -16.70 5.70
C ALA A 162 27.46 -16.89 4.52
N ASP A 163 27.45 -18.06 3.90
CA ASP A 163 26.55 -18.41 2.80
C ASP A 163 25.07 -18.46 3.26
N SER A 164 24.81 -18.94 4.48
CA SER A 164 23.47 -18.87 5.09
C SER A 164 23.02 -17.42 5.35
N ALA A 165 23.89 -16.59 5.92
CA ALA A 165 23.61 -15.17 6.19
C ALA A 165 23.39 -14.37 4.90
N MET A 166 24.17 -14.65 3.85
CA MET A 166 24.02 -14.07 2.52
C MET A 166 22.67 -14.45 1.91
N ARG A 167 22.32 -15.74 1.86
CA ARG A 167 21.00 -16.18 1.35
C ARG A 167 19.83 -15.60 2.14
N PHE A 168 19.97 -15.48 3.46
CA PHE A 168 18.95 -14.82 4.28
C PHE A 168 18.81 -13.34 3.89
N THR A 169 19.93 -12.64 3.72
CA THR A 169 19.95 -11.23 3.30
C THR A 169 19.33 -11.04 1.91
N GLU A 170 19.63 -11.91 0.93
CA GLU A 170 19.02 -11.87 -0.40
C GLU A 170 17.49 -12.09 -0.35
N ARG A 171 17.02 -13.01 0.52
CA ARG A 171 15.59 -13.23 0.75
C ARG A 171 14.94 -12.01 1.40
N LEU A 172 15.60 -11.41 2.39
CA LEU A 172 15.13 -10.19 3.04
C LEU A 172 15.02 -9.04 2.02
N GLN A 173 16.04 -8.82 1.20
CA GLN A 173 16.04 -7.84 0.11
C GLN A 173 14.92 -8.11 -0.91
N THR A 174 14.67 -9.37 -1.24
CA THR A 174 13.60 -9.75 -2.18
C THR A 174 12.22 -9.53 -1.58
N ALA A 175 12.02 -9.85 -0.29
CA ALA A 175 10.78 -9.60 0.43
C ALA A 175 10.48 -8.11 0.61
N MET A 176 11.54 -7.27 0.66
CA MET A 176 11.44 -5.82 0.71
C MET A 176 11.29 -5.16 -0.68
N ARG A 177 11.22 -5.93 -1.77
CA ARG A 177 10.95 -5.37 -3.09
C ARG A 177 9.56 -4.75 -3.12
N VAL A 178 9.53 -3.51 -3.56
CA VAL A 178 8.31 -2.69 -3.62
C VAL A 178 7.41 -3.25 -4.71
N PRO A 179 6.14 -3.56 -4.40
CA PRO A 179 5.17 -3.95 -5.41
C PRO A 179 4.93 -2.85 -6.44
N ALA A 180 4.34 -3.19 -7.58
CA ALA A 180 3.97 -2.19 -8.58
C ALA A 180 3.07 -1.11 -7.95
N PRO A 181 3.34 0.19 -8.18
CA PRO A 181 2.50 1.27 -7.66
C PRO A 181 1.04 1.10 -8.07
N THR A 182 0.11 1.30 -7.14
CA THR A 182 -1.33 1.24 -7.42
C THR A 182 -2.00 2.55 -7.02
N THR A 183 -3.12 2.88 -7.66
CA THR A 183 -3.96 4.00 -7.22
C THR A 183 -4.38 3.85 -5.76
N VAL A 184 -4.42 4.98 -5.09
CA VAL A 184 -5.12 5.18 -3.82
C VAL A 184 -6.24 6.16 -4.10
N GLY A 185 -7.45 5.85 -3.64
CA GLY A 185 -8.61 6.69 -3.84
C GLY A 185 -9.58 6.61 -2.66
N GLN A 186 -10.79 7.11 -2.89
CA GLN A 186 -11.83 7.22 -1.87
C GLN A 186 -12.14 5.88 -1.16
N GLN A 187 -11.99 4.76 -1.87
CA GLN A 187 -12.22 3.43 -1.33
C GLN A 187 -11.27 3.11 -0.17
N GLU A 188 -9.96 3.36 -0.32
CA GLU A 188 -8.98 3.13 0.73
C GLU A 188 -9.25 4.00 1.97
N PHE A 189 -9.79 5.20 1.77
CA PHE A 189 -10.11 6.12 2.87
C PHE A 189 -11.27 5.58 3.71
N ASP A 190 -12.34 5.15 3.04
CA ASP A 190 -13.52 4.58 3.70
C ASP A 190 -13.14 3.27 4.42
N SER A 191 -12.33 2.41 3.80
CA SER A 191 -11.82 1.17 4.44
C SER A 191 -10.93 1.44 5.66
N ALA A 192 -10.16 2.53 5.69
CA ALA A 192 -9.42 2.93 6.89
C ALA A 192 -10.36 3.25 8.05
N VAL A 193 -11.45 4.00 7.80
CA VAL A 193 -12.46 4.35 8.82
C VAL A 193 -13.16 3.10 9.35
N GLU A 194 -13.50 2.16 8.48
CA GLU A 194 -14.11 0.88 8.86
C GLU A 194 -13.20 0.08 9.80
N GLN A 195 -11.90 0.02 9.50
CA GLN A 195 -10.93 -0.66 10.35
C GLN A 195 -10.76 0.03 11.71
N PHE A 196 -10.64 1.37 11.74
CA PHE A 196 -10.64 2.10 13.01
C PHE A 196 -11.91 1.86 13.82
N SER A 197 -13.08 1.83 13.16
CA SER A 197 -14.36 1.57 13.83
C SER A 197 -14.45 0.17 14.42
N ALA A 198 -13.87 -0.84 13.75
CA ALA A 198 -13.87 -2.22 14.22
C ALA A 198 -12.97 -2.42 15.46
N ASP A 199 -11.85 -1.70 15.53
CA ASP A 199 -10.86 -1.82 16.62
C ASP A 199 -11.11 -0.84 17.78
N PHE A 200 -12.08 0.07 17.66
CA PHE A 200 -12.36 1.12 18.63
C PHE A 200 -12.89 0.55 19.95
N ASP A 201 -12.34 1.03 21.07
CA ASP A 201 -12.82 0.74 22.42
C ASP A 201 -13.87 1.80 22.86
N PRO A 202 -15.17 1.46 22.91
CA PRO A 202 -16.21 2.42 23.28
C PRO A 202 -16.22 2.76 24.78
N ILE A 203 -15.59 1.95 25.63
CA ILE A 203 -15.60 2.11 27.10
C ILE A 203 -14.49 3.08 27.52
N TYR A 204 -13.26 2.80 27.10
CA TYR A 204 -12.08 3.56 27.51
C TYR A 204 -11.47 4.41 26.39
N GLY A 205 -12.00 4.35 25.16
CA GLY A 205 -11.37 5.03 24.02
C GLY A 205 -10.05 4.37 23.60
N GLY A 206 -9.52 4.81 22.46
CA GLY A 206 -8.38 4.18 21.80
C GLY A 206 -8.77 3.02 20.89
N PHE A 207 -7.74 2.35 20.37
CA PHE A 207 -7.89 1.25 19.43
C PHE A 207 -7.03 0.06 19.90
N GLY A 208 -7.61 -1.14 19.85
CA GLY A 208 -6.93 -2.36 20.29
C GLY A 208 -6.89 -2.55 21.83
N GLN A 209 -6.03 -3.47 22.25
CA GLN A 209 -5.89 -3.92 23.65
C GLN A 209 -4.67 -3.28 24.33
N ALA A 210 -4.53 -3.47 25.65
CA ALA A 210 -3.35 -3.02 26.39
C ALA A 210 -2.06 -3.79 25.98
N PRO A 211 -0.88 -3.15 25.95
CA PRO A 211 -0.62 -1.73 26.25
C PRO A 211 -1.16 -0.78 25.16
N LYS A 212 -1.66 0.40 25.55
CA LYS A 212 -2.27 1.38 24.65
C LYS A 212 -1.33 2.55 24.36
N PHE A 213 -1.06 2.79 23.07
CA PHE A 213 -0.31 3.95 22.57
C PHE A 213 -1.25 5.05 22.05
N PRO A 214 -0.92 6.35 22.21
CA PRO A 214 -1.72 7.45 21.70
C PRO A 214 -1.82 7.42 20.16
N PRO A 215 -3.01 7.27 19.58
CA PRO A 215 -3.17 7.11 18.13
C PRO A 215 -3.26 8.45 17.39
N ALA A 216 -2.37 9.41 17.68
CA ALA A 216 -2.51 10.82 17.28
C ALA A 216 -2.73 11.02 15.77
N THR A 217 -1.95 10.34 14.92
CA THR A 217 -2.11 10.39 13.46
C THR A 217 -3.43 9.80 12.98
N GLY A 218 -3.88 8.70 13.59
CA GLY A 218 -5.18 8.09 13.31
C GLY A 218 -6.34 9.01 13.68
N LEU A 219 -6.25 9.68 14.83
CA LEU A 219 -7.24 10.67 15.26
C LEU A 219 -7.29 11.90 14.33
N ALA A 220 -6.13 12.40 13.90
CA ALA A 220 -6.04 13.50 12.94
C ALA A 220 -6.66 13.13 11.57
N PHE A 221 -6.48 11.89 11.13
CA PHE A 221 -7.17 11.34 9.96
C PHE A 221 -8.69 11.29 10.18
N LEU A 222 -9.17 10.76 11.30
CA LEU A 222 -10.61 10.68 11.60
C LEU A 222 -11.27 12.07 11.68
N LEU A 223 -10.59 13.10 12.17
CA LEU A 223 -11.11 14.49 12.14
C LEU A 223 -11.35 14.98 10.70
N ARG A 224 -10.45 14.65 9.76
CA ARG A 224 -10.61 14.96 8.33
C ARG A 224 -11.77 14.18 7.71
N GLN A 225 -11.91 12.91 8.08
CA GLN A 225 -13.05 12.09 7.65
C GLN A 225 -14.38 12.64 8.16
N TYR A 226 -14.43 13.08 9.43
CA TYR A 226 -15.62 13.72 9.98
C TYR A 226 -15.96 15.01 9.22
N GLN A 227 -14.98 15.85 8.90
CA GLN A 227 -15.24 17.06 8.11
C GLN A 227 -15.81 16.74 6.72
N ARG A 228 -15.35 15.66 6.09
CA ARG A 228 -15.81 15.22 4.77
C ARG A 228 -17.22 14.60 4.83
N SER A 229 -17.47 13.71 5.80
CA SER A 229 -18.67 12.87 5.82
C SER A 229 -19.78 13.38 6.74
N GLY A 230 -19.47 14.24 7.71
CA GLY A 230 -20.38 14.67 8.76
C GLY A 230 -20.84 13.53 9.69
N THR A 231 -20.14 12.39 9.73
CA THR A 231 -20.60 11.20 10.47
C THR A 231 -20.28 11.29 11.96
N ASP A 232 -21.30 11.42 12.81
CA ASP A 232 -21.13 11.57 14.27
C ASP A 232 -20.38 10.42 14.95
N GLN A 233 -20.49 9.19 14.42
CA GLN A 233 -19.74 8.04 14.94
C GLN A 233 -18.22 8.26 14.83
N VAL A 234 -17.75 8.88 13.74
CA VAL A 234 -16.33 9.18 13.53
C VAL A 234 -15.84 10.18 14.56
N LEU A 235 -16.59 11.26 14.77
CA LEU A 235 -16.25 12.27 15.79
C LEU A 235 -16.27 11.68 17.21
N ARG A 236 -17.23 10.79 17.51
CA ARG A 236 -17.32 10.10 18.80
C ARG A 236 -16.06 9.30 19.12
N MET A 237 -15.49 8.59 18.14
CA MET A 237 -14.24 7.86 18.34
C MET A 237 -13.10 8.79 18.74
N VAL A 238 -13.02 9.96 18.09
CA VAL A 238 -12.00 10.96 18.39
C VAL A 238 -12.18 11.54 19.79
N CYS A 239 -13.35 12.12 20.09
CA CYS A 239 -13.60 12.77 21.37
C CYS A 239 -13.44 11.78 22.53
N LYS A 240 -14.03 10.58 22.43
CA LYS A 240 -13.92 9.57 23.50
C LYS A 240 -12.48 9.18 23.80
N THR A 241 -11.64 9.06 22.77
CA THR A 241 -10.21 8.73 22.93
C THR A 241 -9.46 9.89 23.57
N LEU A 242 -9.63 11.12 23.06
CA LEU A 242 -8.99 12.32 23.59
C LEU A 242 -9.40 12.60 25.05
N ASP A 243 -10.68 12.45 25.38
CA ASP A 243 -11.22 12.66 26.72
C ASP A 243 -10.65 11.64 27.69
N ALA A 244 -10.60 10.36 27.30
CA ALA A 244 -10.08 9.29 28.16
C ALA A 244 -8.57 9.43 28.42
N MET A 245 -7.77 9.77 27.40
CA MET A 245 -6.35 10.03 27.57
C MET A 245 -6.10 11.23 28.50
N ALA A 246 -6.83 12.33 28.31
CA ALA A 246 -6.67 13.54 29.14
C ALA A 246 -7.17 13.35 30.58
N ALA A 247 -8.14 12.46 30.80
CA ALA A 247 -8.64 12.11 32.12
C ALA A 247 -7.77 11.07 32.85
N GLY A 248 -7.01 10.26 32.09
CA GLY A 248 -6.14 9.20 32.60
C GLY A 248 -4.87 9.71 33.30
N GLY A 249 -4.07 8.77 33.81
CA GLY A 249 -2.79 9.05 34.47
C GLY A 249 -1.61 9.18 33.49
N MET A 250 -1.81 8.87 32.20
CA MET A 250 -0.84 9.16 31.15
C MET A 250 -0.67 10.66 30.86
N TYR A 251 -1.67 11.46 31.22
CA TYR A 251 -1.58 12.91 31.20
C TYR A 251 -1.04 13.39 32.54
N ASP A 252 0.05 14.14 32.56
CA ASP A 252 0.57 14.71 33.81
C ASP A 252 -0.32 15.86 34.28
N HIS A 253 -1.27 15.56 35.15
CA HIS A 253 -2.23 16.53 35.69
C HIS A 253 -1.60 17.67 36.48
N ILE A 254 -0.33 17.55 36.91
CA ILE A 254 0.36 18.55 37.73
C ILE A 254 1.26 19.44 36.87
N GLY A 255 2.08 18.87 35.98
CA GLY A 255 3.03 19.61 35.14
C GLY A 255 2.65 19.76 33.67
N GLY A 256 1.64 19.03 33.19
CA GLY A 256 1.31 18.97 31.76
C GLY A 256 2.23 18.04 30.97
N GLY A 257 1.86 17.86 29.70
CA GLY A 257 2.48 16.89 28.81
C GLY A 257 1.98 15.46 29.06
N PHE A 258 2.15 14.63 28.03
CA PHE A 258 1.78 13.23 28.02
C PHE A 258 3.01 12.35 28.14
N THR A 259 2.83 11.22 28.83
CA THR A 259 3.74 10.09 28.75
C THR A 259 3.51 9.31 27.45
N ARG A 260 4.47 8.45 27.08
CA ARG A 260 4.45 7.77 25.78
C ARG A 260 3.29 6.80 25.62
N TYR A 261 2.98 5.99 26.62
CA TYR A 261 1.91 4.99 26.52
C TYR A 261 1.39 4.54 27.89
N SER A 262 0.22 3.91 27.87
CA SER A 262 -0.41 3.27 29.03
C SER A 262 -0.18 1.77 29.01
N THR A 263 0.20 1.19 30.15
CA THR A 263 0.31 -0.27 30.32
C THR A 263 -1.04 -0.94 30.46
N ASP A 264 -2.07 -0.19 30.86
CA ASP A 264 -3.44 -0.66 30.97
C ASP A 264 -4.36 -0.12 29.86
N GLU A 265 -5.56 -0.70 29.79
CA GLU A 265 -6.62 -0.34 28.86
C GLU A 265 -7.35 0.97 29.20
N ARG A 266 -7.18 1.50 30.41
CA ARG A 266 -7.94 2.63 30.98
C ARG A 266 -7.23 3.97 30.82
N TRP A 267 -6.01 3.98 30.30
CA TRP A 267 -5.10 5.12 30.27
C TRP A 267 -4.64 5.58 31.66
N LEU A 268 -4.73 4.72 32.68
CA LEU A 268 -4.41 5.07 34.06
C LEU A 268 -2.92 4.89 34.36
N VAL A 269 -2.35 3.71 34.14
CA VAL A 269 -0.97 3.40 34.50
C VAL A 269 -0.03 3.67 33.31
N PRO A 270 0.76 4.77 33.32
CA PRO A 270 1.69 5.06 32.24
C PRO A 270 2.98 4.24 32.36
N HIS A 271 3.70 4.12 31.26
CA HIS A 271 5.17 4.19 31.35
C HIS A 271 5.56 5.66 31.38
N PHE A 272 6.26 6.08 32.44
CA PHE A 272 6.39 7.50 32.80
C PHE A 272 7.34 8.32 31.90
N GLU A 273 7.92 7.71 30.87
CA GLU A 273 8.73 8.41 29.88
C GLU A 273 7.88 9.42 29.09
N LYS A 274 8.43 10.61 28.83
CA LYS A 274 7.78 11.63 27.99
C LYS A 274 8.65 11.94 26.79
N MET A 275 8.11 11.72 25.60
CA MET A 275 8.81 11.94 24.34
C MET A 275 8.37 13.25 23.69
N LEU A 276 9.30 13.94 23.02
CA LEU A 276 9.01 15.19 22.31
C LEU A 276 7.97 14.97 21.19
N TYR A 277 8.10 13.89 20.42
CA TYR A 277 7.23 13.62 19.28
C TYR A 277 5.79 13.29 19.69
N ASP A 278 5.58 12.54 20.77
CA ASP A 278 4.23 12.22 21.27
C ASP A 278 3.49 13.49 21.67
N ASN A 279 4.18 14.38 22.38
CA ASN A 279 3.64 15.66 22.81
C ASN A 279 3.40 16.61 21.64
N ALA A 280 4.27 16.64 20.63
CA ALA A 280 4.06 17.42 19.41
C ALA A 280 2.79 16.98 18.66
N LEU A 281 2.66 15.67 18.42
CA LEU A 281 1.54 15.10 17.68
C LEU A 281 0.22 15.26 18.44
N LEU A 282 0.22 15.01 19.75
CA LEU A 282 -0.98 15.20 20.58
C LEU A 282 -1.39 16.67 20.67
N ALA A 283 -0.45 17.61 20.86
CA ALA A 283 -0.79 19.03 20.89
C ALA A 283 -1.49 19.47 19.60
N LYS A 284 -0.99 19.02 18.44
CA LYS A 284 -1.63 19.30 17.14
C LYS A 284 -3.01 18.66 17.03
N THR A 285 -3.17 17.39 17.43
CA THR A 285 -4.47 16.69 17.36
C THR A 285 -5.52 17.30 18.31
N TYR A 286 -5.16 17.67 19.55
CA TYR A 286 -6.06 18.38 20.46
C TYR A 286 -6.43 19.77 19.92
N LEU A 287 -5.48 20.47 19.28
CA LEU A 287 -5.76 21.76 18.63
C LEU A 287 -6.76 21.61 17.47
N GLU A 288 -6.57 20.62 16.60
CA GLU A 288 -7.52 20.32 15.51
C GLU A 288 -8.90 19.94 16.08
N ALA A 289 -8.96 19.12 17.13
CA ALA A 289 -10.20 18.77 17.80
C ALA A 289 -10.90 19.99 18.44
N PHE A 290 -10.15 20.94 19.00
CA PHE A 290 -10.69 22.22 19.45
C PHE A 290 -11.32 23.01 18.30
N GLN A 291 -10.69 23.08 17.13
CA GLN A 291 -11.28 23.77 15.98
C GLN A 291 -12.55 23.09 15.45
N VAL A 292 -12.64 21.77 15.56
CA VAL A 292 -13.83 21.00 15.14
C VAL A 292 -14.99 21.10 16.13
N THR A 293 -14.69 21.06 17.43
CA THR A 293 -15.72 20.93 18.48
C THR A 293 -16.02 22.23 19.22
N GLY A 294 -15.10 23.19 19.21
CA GLY A 294 -15.13 24.37 20.08
C GLY A 294 -14.83 24.09 21.56
N SER A 295 -14.45 22.85 21.93
CA SER A 295 -14.25 22.47 23.34
C SER A 295 -13.05 23.17 23.98
N LEU A 296 -13.30 23.97 25.01
CA LEU A 296 -12.24 24.68 25.73
C LEU A 296 -11.28 23.74 26.48
N ASP A 297 -11.70 22.51 26.78
CA ASP A 297 -10.80 21.50 27.38
C ASP A 297 -9.70 21.06 26.40
N TYR A 298 -10.02 20.88 25.12
CA TYR A 298 -8.99 20.55 24.12
C TYR A 298 -8.01 21.71 23.91
N LYS A 299 -8.50 22.96 23.96
CA LYS A 299 -7.63 24.14 23.98
C LYS A 299 -6.73 24.16 25.22
N ARG A 300 -7.28 23.83 26.40
CA ARG A 300 -6.53 23.76 27.66
C ARG A 300 -5.43 22.71 27.59
N VAL A 301 -5.75 21.48 27.21
CA VAL A 301 -4.77 20.38 27.06
C VAL A 301 -3.68 20.75 26.06
N THR A 302 -4.04 21.34 24.92
CA THR A 302 -3.05 21.85 23.95
C THR A 302 -2.09 22.85 24.60
N CYS A 303 -2.61 23.83 25.35
CA CYS A 303 -1.76 24.81 26.02
C CYS A 303 -0.89 24.17 27.11
N GLU A 304 -1.44 23.27 27.91
CA GLU A 304 -0.68 22.61 28.99
C GLU A 304 0.46 21.72 28.46
N ILE A 305 0.29 21.09 27.29
CA ILE A 305 1.37 20.38 26.60
C ILE A 305 2.46 21.37 26.15
N LEU A 306 2.10 22.43 25.43
CA LEU A 306 3.08 23.38 24.88
C LEU A 306 3.79 24.18 25.97
N ASP A 307 3.07 24.58 27.02
CA ASP A 307 3.63 25.27 28.18
C ASP A 307 4.58 24.34 28.97
N TYR A 308 4.35 23.02 28.99
CA TYR A 308 5.33 22.04 29.50
C TYR A 308 6.61 22.05 28.65
N ILE A 309 6.49 21.98 27.33
CA ILE A 309 7.65 21.97 26.42
C ILE A 309 8.49 23.24 26.56
N LEU A 310 7.86 24.41 26.59
CA LEU A 310 8.54 25.69 26.77
C LEU A 310 9.26 25.81 28.10
N ARG A 311 8.70 25.20 29.15
CA ARG A 311 9.22 25.31 30.51
C ARG A 311 10.31 24.29 30.83
N GLU A 312 10.17 23.05 30.35
CA GLU A 312 10.99 21.91 30.82
C GLU A 312 11.85 21.29 29.72
N MET A 313 11.45 21.42 28.43
CA MET A 313 12.10 20.73 27.32
C MET A 313 12.83 21.66 26.34
N THR A 314 12.91 22.97 26.62
CA THR A 314 13.50 23.96 25.70
C THR A 314 14.95 24.29 26.06
N SER A 315 15.85 24.11 25.11
CA SER A 315 17.25 24.52 25.23
C SER A 315 17.39 26.05 25.24
N PRO A 316 18.36 26.61 26.00
CA PRO A 316 18.74 28.01 25.86
C PRO A 316 19.15 28.41 24.44
N GLU A 317 19.61 27.46 23.61
CA GLU A 317 19.99 27.71 22.22
C GLU A 317 18.78 27.83 21.27
N GLY A 318 17.61 27.31 21.66
CA GLY A 318 16.36 27.46 20.91
C GLY A 318 15.66 26.17 20.52
N GLY A 319 16.40 25.08 20.32
CA GLY A 319 15.81 23.76 20.03
C GLY A 319 15.18 23.09 21.27
N PHE A 320 14.50 21.99 21.03
CA PHE A 320 13.80 21.18 22.02
C PHE A 320 14.52 19.85 22.26
N TYR A 321 14.63 19.47 23.53
CA TYR A 321 15.19 18.21 24.01
C TYR A 321 14.31 17.01 23.63
N SER A 322 14.90 15.82 23.53
CA SER A 322 14.28 14.66 22.90
C SER A 322 13.31 13.94 23.83
N ALA A 323 13.68 13.71 25.09
CA ALA A 323 12.86 12.95 26.05
C ALA A 323 13.23 13.19 27.52
N THR A 324 12.32 12.78 28.41
CA THR A 324 12.61 12.53 29.84
C THR A 324 12.39 11.06 30.17
N ASP A 325 13.30 10.47 30.94
CA ASP A 325 13.28 9.07 31.40
C ASP A 325 12.06 8.77 32.29
N ALA A 326 11.72 7.49 32.43
CA ALA A 326 10.66 7.00 33.30
C ALA A 326 11.12 6.85 34.77
N ASP A 327 12.42 6.60 34.99
CA ASP A 327 13.00 6.33 36.31
C ASP A 327 13.46 7.62 37.01
N SER A 328 13.15 7.73 38.31
CA SER A 328 13.79 8.67 39.22
C SER A 328 14.33 7.93 40.44
N GLU A 329 15.61 8.15 40.76
CA GLU A 329 16.33 7.40 41.80
C GLU A 329 16.28 5.87 41.60
N GLY A 330 16.22 5.40 40.34
CA GLY A 330 16.14 3.99 40.00
C GLY A 330 14.77 3.34 40.24
N VAL A 331 13.73 4.15 40.48
CA VAL A 331 12.34 3.71 40.66
C VAL A 331 11.46 4.42 39.63
N GLU A 332 10.77 3.64 38.80
CA GLU A 332 9.84 4.14 37.78
C GLU A 332 8.70 4.95 38.44
N GLY A 333 8.37 6.11 37.88
CA GLY A 333 7.18 6.89 38.30
C GLY A 333 7.27 7.63 39.64
N LYS A 334 8.31 7.39 40.46
CA LYS A 334 8.47 7.98 41.82
C LYS A 334 8.33 9.51 41.84
N PHE A 335 8.77 10.19 40.78
CA PHE A 335 8.65 11.63 40.64
C PHE A 335 7.20 12.13 40.53
N PHE A 336 6.30 11.31 39.97
CA PHE A 336 4.96 11.70 39.53
C PHE A 336 3.83 11.31 40.50
N VAL A 337 4.05 10.33 41.38
CA VAL A 337 3.01 9.80 42.28
C VAL A 337 2.93 10.53 43.64
N TRP A 338 1.77 10.46 44.27
CA TRP A 338 1.46 11.19 45.51
C TRP A 338 0.61 10.38 46.48
N ASP A 339 0.75 10.70 47.76
CA ASP A 339 -0.12 10.21 48.84
C ASP A 339 -0.85 11.36 49.54
N PRO A 340 -2.03 11.13 50.16
CA PRO A 340 -2.81 12.20 50.81
C PRO A 340 -2.05 12.98 51.89
N GLU A 341 -1.16 12.30 52.63
CA GLU A 341 -0.28 12.90 53.64
C GLU A 341 0.66 13.94 52.99
N GLN A 342 1.28 13.58 51.86
CA GLN A 342 2.18 14.49 51.13
C GLN A 342 1.44 15.74 50.65
N ILE A 343 0.20 15.60 50.18
CA ILE A 343 -0.62 16.73 49.77
C ILE A 343 -0.96 17.63 50.98
N ARG A 344 -1.32 17.06 52.14
CA ARG A 344 -1.59 17.82 53.37
C ARG A 344 -0.37 18.60 53.89
N GLU A 345 0.83 18.07 53.71
CA GLU A 345 2.07 18.80 54.06
C GLU A 345 2.33 20.02 53.17
N ILE A 346 1.83 19.99 51.92
CA ILE A 346 2.04 21.06 50.93
C ILE A 346 0.95 22.12 51.02
N VAL A 347 -0.29 21.70 51.28
CA VAL A 347 -1.48 22.55 51.17
C VAL A 347 -1.90 23.05 52.55
N PRO A 348 -1.83 24.37 52.84
CA PRO A 348 -2.08 24.90 54.18
C PRO A 348 -3.51 24.70 54.71
N SER A 349 -4.49 24.56 53.82
CA SER A 349 -5.90 24.36 54.17
C SER A 349 -6.25 22.88 54.05
N GLU A 350 -6.65 22.26 55.16
CA GLU A 350 -7.10 20.85 55.20
C GLU A 350 -8.28 20.61 54.24
N GLN A 351 -9.17 21.60 54.12
CA GLN A 351 -10.31 21.53 53.20
C GLN A 351 -9.85 21.56 51.74
N ASP A 352 -8.85 22.39 51.41
CA ASP A 352 -8.30 22.47 50.05
C ASP A 352 -7.54 21.18 49.69
N ALA A 353 -6.79 20.62 50.65
CA ALA A 353 -6.09 19.34 50.49
C ALA A 353 -7.09 18.21 50.22
N ALA A 354 -8.17 18.11 51.01
CA ALA A 354 -9.20 17.09 50.83
C ALA A 354 -9.91 17.23 49.46
N ARG A 355 -10.23 18.46 49.04
CA ARG A 355 -10.82 18.74 47.72
C ARG A 355 -9.90 18.34 46.58
N PHE A 356 -8.61 18.67 46.69
CA PHE A 356 -7.61 18.31 45.70
C PHE A 356 -7.46 16.78 45.57
N CYS A 357 -7.32 16.09 46.70
CA CYS A 357 -7.21 14.63 46.73
C CYS A 357 -8.46 13.95 46.13
N ALA A 358 -9.66 14.45 46.45
CA ALA A 358 -10.90 13.91 45.91
C ALA A 358 -11.06 14.13 44.40
N TYR A 359 -10.57 15.26 43.86
CA TYR A 359 -10.64 15.54 42.43
C TYR A 359 -9.62 14.72 41.61
N TYR A 360 -8.41 14.54 42.15
CA TYR A 360 -7.32 13.83 41.47
C TYR A 360 -7.15 12.36 41.85
N ASP A 361 -8.12 11.76 42.54
CA ASP A 361 -8.09 10.36 43.01
C ASP A 361 -6.84 10.00 43.84
N VAL A 362 -6.39 10.94 44.67
CA VAL A 362 -5.29 10.70 45.61
C VAL A 362 -5.88 10.08 46.87
N THR A 363 -5.66 8.78 47.06
CA THR A 363 -6.32 7.99 48.13
C THR A 363 -5.30 7.30 49.03
N PRO A 364 -5.65 6.97 50.29
CA PRO A 364 -4.73 6.26 51.20
C PRO A 364 -4.33 4.85 50.74
N GLY A 365 -5.14 4.21 49.87
CA GLY A 365 -4.83 2.90 49.31
C GLY A 365 -3.97 2.95 48.04
N GLY A 366 -3.81 4.14 47.46
CA GLY A 366 -3.26 4.35 46.14
C GLY A 366 -4.17 3.81 45.01
N ASN A 367 -3.88 4.22 43.78
CA ASN A 367 -4.43 3.62 42.57
C ASN A 367 -3.36 2.87 41.75
N TRP A 368 -2.09 2.90 42.18
CA TRP A 368 -0.96 2.14 41.61
C TRP A 368 0.18 1.95 42.64
N GLU A 369 0.62 0.71 42.88
CA GLU A 369 1.74 0.38 43.78
C GLU A 369 1.73 1.09 45.15
N ARG A 370 0.54 1.18 45.78
CA ARG A 370 0.26 1.86 47.07
C ARG A 370 0.40 3.37 47.07
N HIS A 371 0.66 3.99 45.92
CA HIS A 371 0.64 5.43 45.71
C HIS A 371 -0.49 5.80 44.74
N SER A 372 -0.83 7.07 44.63
CA SER A 372 -1.77 7.55 43.62
C SER A 372 -1.05 8.25 42.46
N ILE A 373 -1.36 7.80 41.25
CA ILE A 373 -1.16 8.55 40.01
C ILE A 373 -2.34 9.52 39.90
N PRO A 374 -2.10 10.85 39.91
CA PRO A 374 -3.18 11.81 39.72
C PRO A 374 -3.93 11.57 38.41
N ASN A 375 -5.25 11.42 38.48
CA ASN A 375 -6.14 11.29 37.33
C ASN A 375 -7.51 11.94 37.64
N THR A 376 -8.39 12.10 36.65
CA THR A 376 -9.72 12.69 36.85
C THR A 376 -10.81 11.73 36.35
N PRO A 377 -11.11 10.63 37.09
CA PRO A 377 -12.07 9.60 36.65
C PRO A 377 -13.53 10.10 36.66
N HIS A 378 -13.76 11.27 37.23
CA HIS A 378 -15.06 11.94 37.32
C HIS A 378 -14.93 13.41 36.91
N SER A 379 -16.03 13.98 36.39
CA SER A 379 -16.05 15.41 36.08
C SER A 379 -15.96 16.26 37.35
N LEU A 380 -15.53 17.51 37.18
CA LEU A 380 -15.41 18.47 38.27
C LEU A 380 -16.76 18.69 38.96
N GLU A 381 -17.85 18.73 38.20
CA GLU A 381 -19.22 18.91 38.70
C GLU A 381 -19.65 17.74 39.59
N HIS A 382 -19.34 16.51 39.18
CA HIS A 382 -19.66 15.31 39.96
C HIS A 382 -18.88 15.25 41.27
N VAL A 383 -17.61 15.64 41.26
CA VAL A 383 -16.80 15.70 42.48
C VAL A 383 -17.30 16.82 43.39
N ALA A 384 -17.64 17.99 42.83
CA ALA A 384 -18.19 19.12 43.59
C ALA A 384 -19.51 18.75 44.28
N GLU A 385 -20.39 18.01 43.60
CA GLU A 385 -21.64 17.47 44.17
C GLU A 385 -21.35 16.52 45.34
N LYS A 386 -20.44 15.55 45.16
CA LYS A 386 -20.03 14.63 46.24
C LYS A 386 -19.45 15.36 47.46
N LEU A 387 -18.70 16.44 47.23
CA LEU A 387 -18.09 17.27 48.27
C LEU A 387 -19.05 18.32 48.83
N SER A 388 -20.30 18.39 48.33
CA SER A 388 -21.31 19.37 48.73
C SER A 388 -20.80 20.82 48.64
N CYS A 389 -20.08 21.15 47.56
CA CYS A 389 -19.61 22.51 47.28
C CYS A 389 -19.95 22.94 45.83
N PRO A 390 -20.04 24.25 45.53
CA PRO A 390 -20.22 24.73 44.17
C PRO A 390 -19.05 24.32 43.26
N PRO A 391 -19.29 23.94 41.99
CA PRO A 391 -18.24 23.62 41.03
C PRO A 391 -17.19 24.74 40.88
N GLU A 392 -17.62 26.00 40.89
CA GLU A 392 -16.69 27.14 40.82
C GLU A 392 -15.71 27.19 42.00
N GLU A 393 -16.18 26.85 43.20
CA GLU A 393 -15.35 26.83 44.40
C GLU A 393 -14.30 25.71 44.33
N LEU A 394 -14.68 24.53 43.84
CA LEU A 394 -13.73 23.44 43.59
C LEU A 394 -12.71 23.84 42.53
N ARG A 395 -13.15 24.48 41.43
CA ARG A 395 -12.25 24.96 40.37
C ARG A 395 -11.24 25.98 40.87
N GLU A 396 -11.68 26.95 41.67
CA GLU A 396 -10.79 27.92 42.33
C GLU A 396 -9.79 27.24 43.27
N THR A 397 -10.23 26.20 43.99
CA THR A 397 -9.36 25.39 44.84
C THR A 397 -8.27 24.70 44.02
N ILE A 398 -8.62 24.02 42.93
CA ILE A 398 -7.64 23.34 42.05
C ILE A 398 -6.64 24.35 41.44
N ASN A 399 -7.13 25.48 40.94
CA ASN A 399 -6.28 26.53 40.36
C ASN A 399 -5.28 27.10 41.37
N ARG A 400 -5.64 27.18 42.65
CA ARG A 400 -4.76 27.63 43.73
C ARG A 400 -3.77 26.55 44.17
N VAL A 401 -4.21 25.29 44.27
CA VAL A 401 -3.43 24.19 44.86
C VAL A 401 -2.46 23.55 43.86
N LYS A 402 -2.85 23.33 42.60
CA LYS A 402 -2.01 22.67 41.59
C LYS A 402 -0.61 23.30 41.48
N PRO A 403 -0.44 24.64 41.44
CA PRO A 403 0.88 25.27 41.45
C PRO A 403 1.72 24.96 42.69
N LEU A 404 1.11 24.84 43.88
CA LEU A 404 1.83 24.51 45.12
C LEU A 404 2.38 23.08 45.07
N VAL A 405 1.56 22.13 44.60
CA VAL A 405 1.97 20.72 44.40
C VAL A 405 3.08 20.62 43.37
N TYR A 406 2.99 21.38 42.27
CA TYR A 406 4.06 21.46 41.27
C TYR A 406 5.37 22.00 41.88
N GLN A 407 5.32 23.09 42.66
CA GLN A 407 6.51 23.63 43.34
C GLN A 407 7.12 22.65 44.34
N ALA A 408 6.30 21.85 45.02
CA ALA A 408 6.80 20.78 45.88
C ALA A 408 7.46 19.65 45.05
N ARG A 409 6.90 19.31 43.89
CA ARG A 409 7.47 18.31 42.96
C ARG A 409 8.87 18.70 42.50
N LEU A 410 9.11 19.98 42.21
CA LEU A 410 10.42 20.48 41.77
C LEU A 410 11.54 20.29 42.81
N LYS A 411 11.21 19.97 44.07
CA LYS A 411 12.20 19.65 45.11
C LYS A 411 12.60 18.17 45.12
N ARG A 412 11.88 17.31 44.38
CA ARG A 412 12.21 15.89 44.19
C ARG A 412 13.33 15.75 43.16
N VAL A 413 14.02 14.62 43.15
CA VAL A 413 14.99 14.30 42.09
C VAL A 413 14.22 14.09 40.78
N PRO A 414 14.47 14.89 39.72
CA PRO A 414 13.79 14.70 38.45
C PRO A 414 14.29 13.44 37.73
N PRO A 415 13.48 12.85 36.83
CA PRO A 415 13.96 11.85 35.90
C PRO A 415 15.10 12.37 35.02
N GLY A 416 15.89 11.47 34.45
CA GLY A 416 16.97 11.84 33.53
C GLY A 416 16.43 12.58 32.30
N LEU A 417 17.09 13.67 31.91
CA LEU A 417 16.77 14.43 30.70
C LEU A 417 17.70 13.96 29.57
N ASP A 418 17.11 13.49 28.47
CA ASP A 418 17.83 13.32 27.21
C ASP A 418 17.83 14.66 26.47
N ASP A 419 18.90 15.41 26.65
CA ASP A 419 19.08 16.77 26.13
C ASP A 419 19.59 16.80 24.68
N LYS A 420 19.50 15.69 23.94
CA LYS A 420 19.74 15.67 22.49
C LYS A 420 18.64 16.47 21.77
N ILE A 421 19.04 17.25 20.77
CA ILE A 421 18.13 17.93 19.84
C ILE A 421 18.15 17.15 18.53
N ILE A 422 17.02 16.54 18.16
CA ILE A 422 16.85 15.76 16.93
C ILE A 422 16.02 16.57 15.92
N THR A 423 16.53 16.73 14.70
CA THR A 423 15.92 17.56 13.64
C THR A 423 14.48 17.15 13.34
N ALA A 424 14.21 15.85 13.09
CA ALA A 424 12.86 15.35 12.83
C ALA A 424 11.85 15.69 13.96
N TRP A 425 12.22 15.44 15.22
CA TRP A 425 11.32 15.63 16.36
C TRP A 425 11.09 17.11 16.66
N ASN A 426 12.11 17.94 16.45
CA ASN A 426 11.97 19.38 16.51
C ASN A 426 11.07 19.90 15.38
N GLY A 427 11.16 19.35 14.17
CA GLY A 427 10.24 19.68 13.08
C GLY A 427 8.76 19.47 13.49
N MET A 428 8.45 18.32 14.11
CA MET A 428 7.11 18.07 14.63
C MET A 428 6.67 19.09 15.69
N MET A 429 7.53 19.42 16.65
CA MET A 429 7.19 20.40 17.71
C MET A 429 7.08 21.83 17.17
N ILE A 430 7.95 22.24 16.24
CA ILE A 430 7.88 23.53 15.55
C ILE A 430 6.53 23.65 14.82
N SER A 431 6.11 22.61 14.09
CA SER A 431 4.80 22.56 13.44
C SER A 431 3.65 22.73 14.45
N ALA A 432 3.68 22.01 15.58
CA ALA A 432 2.65 22.11 16.62
C ALA A 432 2.56 23.52 17.24
N LEU A 433 3.70 24.13 17.56
CA LEU A 433 3.79 25.49 18.09
C LEU A 433 3.36 26.55 17.08
N ALA A 434 3.76 26.42 15.81
CA ALA A 434 3.35 27.33 14.73
C ALA A 434 1.82 27.30 14.53
N GLU A 435 1.25 26.10 14.45
CA GLU A 435 -0.21 25.93 14.32
C GLU A 435 -0.96 26.45 15.54
N ALA A 436 -0.46 26.18 16.76
CA ALA A 436 -1.06 26.72 17.98
C ALA A 436 -0.95 28.25 18.05
N GLY A 437 0.18 28.83 17.64
CA GLY A 437 0.37 30.27 17.52
C GLY A 437 -0.63 30.90 16.55
N ARG A 438 -0.85 30.25 15.40
CA ARG A 438 -1.82 30.66 14.37
C ARG A 438 -3.27 30.58 14.87
N VAL A 439 -3.66 29.46 15.46
CA VAL A 439 -5.05 29.18 15.87
C VAL A 439 -5.44 29.89 17.17
N LEU A 440 -4.56 29.86 18.18
CA LEU A 440 -4.84 30.40 19.51
C LEU A 440 -4.40 31.86 19.68
N ARG A 441 -3.71 32.42 18.69
CA ARG A 441 -3.18 33.80 18.68
C ARG A 441 -2.28 34.08 19.88
N ARG A 442 -1.47 33.10 20.27
CA ARG A 442 -0.47 33.19 21.34
C ARG A 442 0.92 33.44 20.73
N ALA A 443 1.40 34.68 20.82
CA ALA A 443 2.72 35.07 20.30
C ALA A 443 3.88 34.21 20.84
N PRO A 444 3.94 33.83 22.14
CA PRO A 444 5.05 33.02 22.66
C PRO A 444 5.22 31.67 21.95
N TYR A 445 4.14 31.08 21.42
CA TYR A 445 4.23 29.81 20.70
C TYR A 445 4.87 29.99 19.33
N LEU A 446 4.44 31.00 18.57
CA LEU A 446 5.01 31.29 17.26
C LEU A 446 6.48 31.75 17.37
N GLU A 447 6.80 32.56 18.38
CA GLU A 447 8.18 33.01 18.66
C GLU A 447 9.09 31.82 18.98
N ALA A 448 8.63 30.87 19.79
CA ALA A 448 9.38 29.64 20.09
C ALA A 448 9.58 28.77 18.84
N ALA A 449 8.55 28.63 18.00
CA ALA A 449 8.65 27.91 16.73
C ALA A 449 9.69 28.54 15.79
N CYS A 450 9.68 29.87 15.65
CA CYS A 450 10.63 30.61 14.82
C CYS A 450 12.06 30.46 15.35
N ARG A 451 12.26 30.63 16.67
CA ARG A 451 13.59 30.49 17.31
C ARG A 451 14.15 29.07 17.14
N ALA A 452 13.32 28.05 17.29
CA ALA A 452 13.74 26.66 17.06
C ALA A 452 14.06 26.39 15.58
N ALA A 453 13.22 26.86 14.65
CA ALA A 453 13.49 26.74 13.21
C ALA A 453 14.81 27.42 12.82
N ASP A 454 15.07 28.62 13.34
CA ASP A 454 16.31 29.36 13.12
C ASP A 454 17.53 28.61 13.68
N PHE A 455 17.38 28.02 14.87
CA PHE A 455 18.43 27.18 15.45
C PHE A 455 18.75 25.97 14.55
N LEU A 456 17.74 25.25 14.03
CA LEU A 456 17.97 24.12 13.12
C LEU A 456 18.64 24.57 11.82
N LEU A 457 18.15 25.65 11.20
CA LEU A 457 18.67 26.17 9.92
C LEU A 457 20.08 26.74 10.04
N THR A 458 20.53 27.14 11.24
CA THR A 458 21.87 27.68 11.47
C THR A 458 22.85 26.64 12.01
N THR A 459 22.43 25.85 13.00
CA THR A 459 23.33 24.95 13.77
C THR A 459 23.31 23.52 13.24
N LEU A 460 22.16 23.05 12.75
CA LEU A 460 22.00 21.71 12.17
C LEU A 460 22.05 21.72 10.63
N SER A 461 22.37 22.86 10.01
CA SER A 461 22.72 22.91 8.59
C SER A 461 24.17 22.52 8.35
N ARG A 462 24.39 21.67 7.35
CA ARG A 462 25.73 21.32 6.86
C ARG A 462 26.26 22.37 5.88
N PRO A 463 27.59 22.55 5.78
CA PRO A 463 28.19 23.50 4.82
C PRO A 463 27.83 23.25 3.34
N ASP A 464 27.48 22.01 2.98
CA ASP A 464 27.05 21.59 1.64
C ASP A 464 25.54 21.74 1.41
N GLY A 465 24.84 22.40 2.32
CA GLY A 465 23.39 22.61 2.31
C GLY A 465 22.56 21.38 2.69
N GLY A 466 23.17 20.29 3.16
CA GLY A 466 22.45 19.21 3.83
C GLY A 466 22.09 19.54 5.28
N LEU A 467 21.53 18.56 6.00
CA LEU A 467 21.19 18.66 7.42
C LEU A 467 22.00 17.65 8.24
N TYR A 468 22.29 18.01 9.48
CA TYR A 468 22.67 17.10 10.56
C TYR A 468 21.42 16.57 11.26
N ARG A 469 21.49 15.34 11.76
CA ARG A 469 20.37 14.74 12.49
C ARG A 469 20.27 15.26 13.92
N THR A 470 21.39 15.30 14.62
CA THR A 470 21.42 15.46 16.08
C THR A 470 22.45 16.48 16.50
N CYS A 471 22.12 17.24 17.54
CA CYS A 471 23.03 18.15 18.22
C CYS A 471 22.90 17.97 19.73
N ARG A 472 24.03 17.91 20.42
CA ARG A 472 24.10 17.91 21.88
C ARG A 472 25.38 18.59 22.32
N ALA A 473 25.33 19.39 23.39
CA ALA A 473 26.46 20.18 23.88
C ALA A 473 27.15 20.97 22.74
N SER A 474 26.34 21.62 21.89
CA SER A 474 26.75 22.39 20.72
C SER A 474 27.56 21.61 19.65
N LYS A 475 27.53 20.27 19.68
CA LYS A 475 28.15 19.40 18.68
C LYS A 475 27.09 18.76 17.78
N ALA A 476 26.86 19.38 16.62
CA ALA A 476 26.03 18.82 15.55
C ALA A 476 26.80 17.72 14.80
N HIS A 477 26.18 16.57 14.60
CA HIS A 477 26.80 15.43 13.92
C HIS A 477 25.75 14.46 13.33
N LEU A 478 26.24 13.47 12.58
CA LEU A 478 25.50 12.51 11.77
C LEU A 478 24.69 13.13 10.64
N ASN A 479 24.76 12.52 9.46
CA ASN A 479 23.96 12.96 8.34
C ASN A 479 22.47 12.73 8.64
N ALA A 480 21.63 13.70 8.27
CA ALA A 480 20.19 13.61 8.43
C ALA A 480 19.54 12.58 7.48
N TYR A 481 18.46 11.96 7.96
CA TYR A 481 17.65 10.98 7.24
C TYR A 481 16.43 11.62 6.60
N LEU A 482 15.67 10.86 5.81
CA LEU A 482 14.45 11.31 5.13
C LEU A 482 13.51 12.06 6.07
N GLU A 483 13.26 11.51 7.27
CA GLU A 483 12.35 12.12 8.25
C GLU A 483 12.80 13.52 8.69
N ASP A 484 14.10 13.74 8.88
CA ASP A 484 14.65 15.03 9.31
C ASP A 484 14.34 16.12 8.28
N TYR A 485 14.50 15.81 6.98
CA TYR A 485 14.12 16.73 5.91
C TYR A 485 12.60 16.88 5.80
N ALA A 486 11.86 15.77 5.81
CA ALA A 486 10.41 15.78 5.60
C ALA A 486 9.68 16.61 6.68
N TYR A 487 10.00 16.36 7.95
CA TYR A 487 9.39 17.07 9.07
C TYR A 487 9.83 18.53 9.14
N LEU A 488 11.09 18.84 8.83
CA LEU A 488 11.55 20.23 8.82
C LEU A 488 10.90 21.02 7.68
N VAL A 489 10.75 20.44 6.48
CA VAL A 489 10.01 21.09 5.39
C VAL A 489 8.56 21.36 5.79
N GLU A 490 7.86 20.38 6.35
CA GLU A 490 6.48 20.56 6.83
C GLU A 490 6.39 21.67 7.90
N ALA A 491 7.34 21.71 8.84
CA ALA A 491 7.42 22.71 9.89
C ALA A 491 7.68 24.13 9.34
N LEU A 492 8.59 24.26 8.37
CA LEU A 492 8.91 25.56 7.76
C LEU A 492 7.73 26.14 6.98
N ILE A 493 6.94 25.29 6.31
CA ILE A 493 5.68 25.71 5.68
C ILE A 493 4.69 26.17 6.77
N ASP A 494 4.54 25.43 7.87
CA ASP A 494 3.63 25.81 8.96
C ASP A 494 4.06 27.12 9.64
N VAL A 495 5.37 27.36 9.83
CA VAL A 495 5.89 28.63 10.36
C VAL A 495 5.62 29.78 9.39
N TYR A 496 5.82 29.57 8.08
CA TYR A 496 5.46 30.55 7.06
C TYR A 496 3.95 30.86 7.05
N GLU A 497 3.09 29.84 7.07
CA GLU A 497 1.63 30.01 7.09
C GLU A 497 1.10 30.65 8.39
N ALA A 498 1.86 30.56 9.48
CA ALA A 498 1.51 31.18 10.75
C ALA A 498 1.99 32.64 10.86
N GLY A 499 3.21 32.94 10.39
CA GLY A 499 3.88 34.22 10.58
C GLY A 499 4.03 35.11 9.34
N GLY A 500 4.04 34.52 8.15
CA GLY A 500 4.19 35.22 6.87
C GLY A 500 5.61 35.62 6.47
N GLU A 501 6.65 35.13 7.17
CA GLU A 501 8.04 35.42 6.83
C GLU A 501 8.53 34.52 5.68
N THR A 502 8.74 35.11 4.50
CA THR A 502 8.99 34.41 3.22
C THR A 502 10.24 33.52 3.22
N ARG A 503 11.26 33.84 4.04
CA ARG A 503 12.49 33.04 4.12
C ARG A 503 12.24 31.58 4.50
N TYR A 504 11.24 31.32 5.34
CA TYR A 504 10.92 29.95 5.76
C TYR A 504 10.34 29.12 4.62
N LEU A 505 9.48 29.71 3.78
CA LEU A 505 9.00 29.05 2.57
C LEU A 505 10.15 28.81 1.58
N GLY A 506 11.06 29.78 1.42
CA GLY A 506 12.26 29.61 0.59
C GLY A 506 13.15 28.45 1.04
N GLU A 507 13.40 28.32 2.36
CA GLU A 507 14.14 27.19 2.92
C GLU A 507 13.37 25.86 2.78
N ALA A 508 12.04 25.87 2.92
CA ALA A 508 11.21 24.70 2.68
C ALA A 508 11.33 24.21 1.23
N VAL A 509 11.31 25.11 0.25
CA VAL A 509 11.54 24.79 -1.17
C VAL A 509 12.94 24.20 -1.37
N ARG A 510 13.98 24.83 -0.82
CA ARG A 510 15.38 24.36 -0.94
C ARG A 510 15.55 22.94 -0.39
N LEU A 511 14.96 22.63 0.77
CA LEU A 511 14.99 21.30 1.36
C LEU A 511 14.07 20.32 0.61
N GLY A 512 12.95 20.77 0.07
CA GLY A 512 12.09 19.98 -0.84
C GLY A 512 12.82 19.53 -2.11
N GLU A 513 13.67 20.38 -2.68
CA GLU A 513 14.54 20.01 -3.80
C GLU A 513 15.60 18.97 -3.39
N ARG A 514 16.13 19.04 -2.16
CA ARG A 514 17.01 17.99 -1.61
C ARG A 514 16.28 16.65 -1.49
N LEU A 515 15.02 16.64 -1.05
CA LEU A 515 14.21 15.41 -0.99
C LEU A 515 14.13 14.73 -2.37
N LEU A 516 13.82 15.48 -3.42
CA LEU A 516 13.76 14.95 -4.79
C LEU A 516 15.10 14.42 -5.29
N ARG A 517 16.19 15.12 -4.96
CA ARG A 517 17.52 14.81 -5.49
C ARG A 517 18.19 13.63 -4.78
N ASP A 518 18.10 13.62 -3.45
CA ASP A 518 18.94 12.78 -2.60
C ASP A 518 18.19 11.53 -2.10
N PHE A 519 16.85 11.53 -2.07
CA PHE A 519 16.05 10.46 -1.47
C PHE A 519 15.05 9.77 -2.42
N LEU A 520 14.59 10.43 -3.50
CA LEU A 520 13.55 9.90 -4.39
C LEU A 520 13.96 8.59 -5.09
N ASP A 521 13.12 7.56 -4.97
CA ASP A 521 13.18 6.36 -5.80
C ASP A 521 12.48 6.62 -7.14
N LYS A 522 13.28 6.99 -8.16
CA LYS A 522 12.77 7.29 -9.51
C LYS A 522 12.16 6.08 -10.21
N LYS A 523 12.42 4.85 -9.75
CA LYS A 523 11.96 3.62 -10.41
C LYS A 523 10.61 3.17 -9.89
N HIS A 524 10.38 3.21 -8.58
CA HIS A 524 9.15 2.71 -7.96
C HIS A 524 8.32 3.78 -7.23
N GLY A 525 8.75 5.04 -7.25
CA GLY A 525 8.15 6.12 -6.46
C GLY A 525 8.48 6.00 -4.98
N GLY A 526 8.15 7.02 -4.19
CA GLY A 526 8.53 7.09 -2.77
C GLY A 526 9.99 7.50 -2.57
N PHE A 527 10.46 7.40 -1.33
CA PHE A 527 11.73 7.92 -0.87
C PHE A 527 12.46 6.88 -0.02
N PHE A 528 13.76 6.77 -0.21
CA PHE A 528 14.63 5.97 0.65
C PHE A 528 14.84 6.64 2.01
N THR A 529 15.07 5.84 3.06
CA THR A 529 15.34 6.37 4.42
C THR A 529 16.64 7.19 4.48
N THR A 530 17.69 6.78 3.77
CA THR A 530 18.99 7.45 3.74
C THR A 530 19.19 8.25 2.45
N ALA A 531 20.06 9.27 2.45
CA ALA A 531 20.43 10.01 1.23
C ALA A 531 21.41 9.22 0.34
N ASN A 532 21.56 9.61 -0.93
CA ASN A 532 22.48 8.94 -1.88
C ASN A 532 23.96 8.97 -1.48
N ASP A 533 24.35 9.90 -0.60
CA ASP A 533 25.71 10.09 -0.07
C ASP A 533 25.92 9.49 1.33
N HIS A 534 24.93 8.77 1.87
CA HIS A 534 25.10 8.03 3.12
C HIS A 534 26.00 6.80 2.96
N GLU A 535 26.45 6.27 4.10
CA GLU A 535 27.16 5.00 4.11
C GLU A 535 26.31 3.87 3.50
N ILE A 536 26.99 2.96 2.79
CA ILE A 536 26.34 1.83 2.12
C ILE A 536 26.20 0.70 3.14
N LEU A 537 24.94 0.38 3.46
CA LEU A 537 24.55 -0.76 4.30
C LEU A 537 24.02 -1.92 3.44
N ILE A 538 23.74 -3.07 4.09
CA ILE A 538 23.24 -4.28 3.41
C ILE A 538 21.92 -4.09 2.65
N LEU A 539 21.14 -3.07 3.02
CA LEU A 539 19.93 -2.66 2.31
C LEU A 539 19.65 -1.17 2.57
N ARG A 540 18.99 -0.53 1.61
CA ARG A 540 18.50 0.84 1.76
C ARG A 540 16.99 0.78 2.01
N GLY A 541 16.61 1.06 3.24
CA GLY A 541 15.23 0.99 3.72
C GLY A 541 14.30 2.00 3.06
N ARG A 542 13.00 1.73 3.23
CA ARG A 542 11.89 2.56 2.76
C ARG A 542 10.74 2.38 3.73
N GLU A 543 10.57 3.37 4.61
CA GLU A 543 9.47 3.36 5.55
C GLU A 543 8.13 3.52 4.81
N GLY A 544 7.17 2.64 5.10
CA GLY A 544 5.83 2.63 4.50
C GLY A 544 4.76 3.05 5.51
N PRO A 545 4.31 2.12 6.38
CA PRO A 545 3.26 2.38 7.34
C PRO A 545 3.68 3.41 8.40
N ASP A 546 2.70 4.12 8.94
CA ASP A 546 2.89 5.02 10.08
C ASP A 546 3.14 4.19 11.37
N GLY A 547 4.12 4.61 12.16
CA GLY A 547 4.46 4.02 13.46
C GLY A 547 3.98 4.90 14.62
N ALA A 548 4.81 5.00 15.67
CA ALA A 548 4.61 5.99 16.74
C ALA A 548 4.67 7.42 16.20
N THR A 549 5.46 7.63 15.14
CA THR A 549 5.50 8.84 14.34
C THR A 549 4.96 8.55 12.93
N PRO A 550 4.40 9.55 12.23
CA PRO A 550 4.10 9.41 10.81
C PRO A 550 5.31 8.93 10.01
N SER A 551 5.08 8.18 8.93
CA SER A 551 6.17 7.72 8.06
C SER A 551 6.86 8.93 7.39
N GLY A 552 8.20 8.93 7.35
CA GLY A 552 8.97 9.96 6.67
C GLY A 552 8.60 10.09 5.18
N ASN A 553 8.19 8.97 4.54
CA ASN A 553 7.66 8.97 3.18
C ASN A 553 6.32 9.72 3.07
N ALA A 554 5.42 9.49 4.02
CA ALA A 554 4.09 10.10 4.05
C ALA A 554 4.18 11.61 4.30
N VAL A 555 5.08 12.02 5.19
CA VAL A 555 5.34 13.44 5.50
C VAL A 555 6.01 14.12 4.30
N ALA A 556 6.98 13.49 3.66
CA ALA A 556 7.61 14.03 2.45
C ALA A 556 6.58 14.22 1.32
N ALA A 557 5.68 13.23 1.13
CA ALA A 557 4.59 13.35 0.16
C ALA A 557 3.66 14.53 0.46
N MET A 558 3.24 14.72 1.72
CA MET A 558 2.41 15.85 2.14
C MET A 558 3.14 17.20 1.96
N ALA A 559 4.39 17.28 2.38
CA ALA A 559 5.21 18.49 2.28
C ALA A 559 5.39 18.93 0.81
N LEU A 560 5.77 18.00 -0.07
CA LEU A 560 5.91 18.26 -1.50
C LEU A 560 4.55 18.58 -2.15
N ALA A 561 3.47 17.93 -1.72
CA ALA A 561 2.12 18.28 -2.18
C ALA A 561 1.78 19.73 -1.83
N ARG A 562 2.02 20.19 -0.60
CA ARG A 562 1.80 21.59 -0.20
C ARG A 562 2.68 22.56 -0.98
N LEU A 563 3.99 22.28 -1.09
CA LEU A 563 4.90 23.11 -1.89
C LEU A 563 4.48 23.23 -3.36
N SER A 564 3.89 22.17 -3.93
CA SER A 564 3.41 22.21 -5.32
C SER A 564 2.31 23.25 -5.55
N PHE A 565 1.48 23.54 -4.54
CA PHE A 565 0.45 24.59 -4.60
C PHE A 565 0.96 25.96 -4.16
N HIS A 566 2.01 26.04 -3.33
CA HIS A 566 2.66 27.33 -3.05
C HIS A 566 3.39 27.85 -4.29
N GLU A 567 4.16 26.97 -4.95
CA GLU A 567 5.11 27.32 -6.00
C GLU A 567 4.64 27.00 -7.43
N ASP A 568 3.43 26.49 -7.60
CA ASP A 568 2.89 26.03 -8.91
C ASP A 568 3.81 25.02 -9.62
N ARG A 569 4.32 24.04 -8.86
CA ARG A 569 5.36 23.11 -9.33
C ARG A 569 4.86 21.69 -9.52
N GLU A 570 4.73 21.31 -10.79
CA GLU A 570 4.24 19.98 -11.19
C GLU A 570 5.18 18.84 -10.80
N ASP A 571 6.49 19.07 -10.75
CA ASP A 571 7.46 18.04 -10.37
C ASP A 571 7.36 17.63 -8.88
N PHE A 572 7.09 18.58 -7.98
CA PHE A 572 6.73 18.31 -6.59
C PHE A 572 5.41 17.54 -6.49
N ARG A 573 4.38 17.96 -7.26
CA ARG A 573 3.08 17.27 -7.30
C ARG A 573 3.24 15.82 -7.74
N ASN A 574 3.99 15.59 -8.82
CA ASN A 574 4.24 14.26 -9.38
C ASN A 574 5.02 13.38 -8.39
N ALA A 575 6.03 13.91 -7.72
CA ALA A 575 6.78 13.17 -6.70
C ALA A 575 5.88 12.75 -5.53
N ALA A 576 5.03 13.66 -5.04
CA ALA A 576 4.05 13.37 -3.99
C ALA A 576 3.04 12.30 -4.43
N THR A 577 2.48 12.40 -5.64
CA THR A 577 1.57 11.39 -6.20
C THR A 577 2.25 10.02 -6.32
N HIS A 578 3.48 9.97 -6.84
CA HIS A 578 4.22 8.71 -6.94
C HIS A 578 4.56 8.10 -5.57
N ALA A 579 4.86 8.93 -4.56
CA ALA A 579 5.10 8.47 -3.20
C ALA A 579 3.87 7.81 -2.58
N VAL A 580 2.69 8.42 -2.73
CA VAL A 580 1.42 7.81 -2.28
C VAL A 580 1.18 6.47 -2.98
N ARG A 581 1.32 6.42 -4.31
CA ARG A 581 1.06 5.22 -5.11
C ARG A 581 2.01 4.08 -4.83
N ALA A 582 3.25 4.38 -4.46
CA ALA A 582 4.26 3.37 -4.17
C ALA A 582 3.84 2.42 -3.02
N TYR A 583 2.94 2.88 -2.15
CA TYR A 583 2.40 2.09 -1.05
C TYR A 583 0.95 1.63 -1.28
N GLY A 584 0.36 1.90 -2.45
CA GLY A 584 -1.06 1.65 -2.71
C GLY A 584 -1.48 0.20 -2.46
N GLN A 585 -0.66 -0.81 -2.81
CA GLN A 585 -1.00 -2.21 -2.55
C GLN A 585 -1.04 -2.53 -1.05
N GLN A 586 -0.12 -1.95 -0.27
CA GLN A 586 -0.10 -2.13 1.18
C GLN A 586 -1.27 -1.38 1.82
N ILE A 587 -1.59 -0.18 1.34
CA ILE A 587 -2.75 0.60 1.77
C ILE A 587 -4.04 -0.19 1.52
N SER A 588 -4.24 -0.82 0.37
CA SER A 588 -5.44 -1.64 0.13
C SER A 588 -5.53 -2.89 1.03
N ARG A 589 -4.42 -3.33 1.66
CA ARG A 589 -4.41 -4.48 2.59
C ARG A 589 -4.61 -4.05 4.05
N ILE A 590 -3.94 -3.00 4.48
CA ILE A 590 -3.92 -2.51 5.87
C ILE A 590 -4.07 -0.98 5.91
N PRO A 591 -5.18 -0.41 5.41
CA PRO A 591 -5.36 1.04 5.25
C PRO A 591 -5.23 1.82 6.57
N ARG A 592 -5.64 1.23 7.72
CA ARG A 592 -5.45 1.85 9.05
C ARG A 592 -3.99 2.13 9.43
N GLY A 593 -3.04 1.43 8.78
CA GLY A 593 -1.60 1.61 9.00
C GLY A 593 -0.99 2.75 8.18
N PHE A 594 -1.76 3.46 7.35
CA PHE A 594 -1.27 4.54 6.48
C PHE A 594 -2.06 5.87 6.58
N PRO A 595 -2.55 6.30 7.76
CA PRO A 595 -3.36 7.50 7.88
C PRO A 595 -2.70 8.76 7.30
N LYS A 596 -1.40 9.01 7.51
CA LYS A 596 -0.72 10.21 6.96
C LYS A 596 -0.60 10.14 5.43
N THR A 597 -0.34 8.95 4.87
CA THR A 597 -0.27 8.78 3.41
C THR A 597 -1.64 8.99 2.77
N ILE A 598 -2.70 8.49 3.42
CA ILE A 598 -4.08 8.73 3.02
C ILE A 598 -4.41 10.23 3.09
N MET A 599 -4.01 10.95 4.13
CA MET A 599 -4.21 12.40 4.21
C MET A 599 -3.49 13.15 3.07
N ALA A 600 -2.27 12.73 2.71
CA ALA A 600 -1.56 13.28 1.55
C ALA A 600 -2.31 12.99 0.24
N ALA A 601 -2.88 11.79 0.13
CA ALA A 601 -3.70 11.39 -0.99
C ALA A 601 -4.95 12.28 -1.12
N GLU A 602 -5.66 12.50 -0.01
CA GLU A 602 -6.84 13.38 0.04
C GLU A 602 -6.51 14.82 -0.35
N PHE A 603 -5.39 15.35 0.12
CA PHE A 603 -4.92 16.68 -0.24
C PHE A 603 -4.68 16.80 -1.75
N LEU A 604 -4.01 15.82 -2.36
CA LEU A 604 -3.72 15.82 -3.81
C LEU A 604 -4.97 15.64 -4.68
N LEU A 605 -5.97 14.88 -4.21
CA LEU A 605 -7.22 14.61 -4.92
C LEU A 605 -8.19 15.80 -4.90
N ASN A 606 -8.27 16.47 -3.76
CA ASN A 606 -9.24 17.53 -3.53
C ASN A 606 -8.67 18.92 -3.85
N GLY A 607 -7.34 19.07 -3.77
CA GLY A 607 -6.66 20.36 -3.78
C GLY A 607 -6.94 21.16 -2.50
N PRO A 608 -6.01 22.06 -2.09
CA PRO A 608 -6.22 22.91 -0.94
C PRO A 608 -7.26 23.98 -1.21
N LEU A 609 -7.81 24.51 -0.12
CA LEU A 609 -8.33 25.87 -0.10
C LEU A 609 -7.14 26.83 0.01
N GLU A 610 -7.02 27.75 -0.94
CA GLU A 610 -5.88 28.68 -1.02
C GLU A 610 -6.30 30.01 -0.39
N LEU A 611 -5.63 30.42 0.69
CA LEU A 611 -5.97 31.63 1.44
C LEU A 611 -4.86 32.66 1.27
N ALA A 612 -5.17 33.80 0.65
CA ALA A 612 -4.21 34.90 0.51
C ALA A 612 -4.64 36.10 1.35
N PHE A 613 -3.82 36.43 2.35
CA PHE A 613 -4.02 37.61 3.20
C PHE A 613 -3.20 38.78 2.68
N ILE A 614 -3.88 39.84 2.25
CA ILE A 614 -3.25 41.07 1.76
C ILE A 614 -3.38 42.16 2.82
N GLY A 615 -2.26 42.73 3.25
CA GLY A 615 -2.23 43.88 4.16
C GLY A 615 -1.02 43.90 5.10
N SER A 616 -0.75 45.06 5.70
CA SER A 616 0.36 45.21 6.63
C SER A 616 0.22 44.27 7.83
N PRO A 617 1.31 43.66 8.35
CA PRO A 617 1.27 42.83 9.54
C PRO A 617 0.61 43.48 10.77
N ASN A 618 0.70 44.81 10.89
CA ASN A 618 0.16 45.59 11.99
C ASN A 618 -1.29 46.10 11.74
N ASP A 619 -1.92 45.71 10.63
CA ASP A 619 -3.30 46.09 10.33
C ASP A 619 -4.30 45.29 11.20
N GLU A 620 -5.07 46.00 12.02
CA GLU A 620 -6.10 45.41 12.91
C GLU A 620 -7.17 44.63 12.12
N ARG A 621 -7.50 45.06 10.90
CA ARG A 621 -8.47 44.35 10.07
C ARG A 621 -7.90 43.02 9.57
N ARG A 622 -6.62 43.01 9.15
CA ARG A 622 -5.93 41.76 8.80
C ARG A 622 -5.91 40.81 9.99
N ALA A 623 -5.64 41.32 11.19
CA ALA A 623 -5.68 40.52 12.41
C ALA A 623 -7.07 39.89 12.65
N ARG A 624 -8.15 40.65 12.49
CA ARG A 624 -9.52 40.13 12.63
C ARG A 624 -9.90 39.10 11.55
N LEU A 625 -9.41 39.24 10.31
CA LEU A 625 -9.60 38.24 9.26
C LEU A 625 -8.86 36.93 9.59
N LEU A 626 -7.62 37.03 10.09
CA LEU A 626 -6.86 35.87 10.57
C LEU A 626 -7.59 35.15 11.72
N ASP A 627 -8.12 35.90 12.68
CA ASP A 627 -8.89 35.36 13.81
C ASP A 627 -10.16 34.63 13.35
N ALA A 628 -10.84 35.16 12.33
CA ALA A 628 -12.02 34.52 11.76
C ALA A 628 -11.67 33.19 11.09
N VAL A 629 -10.60 33.13 10.30
CA VAL A 629 -10.12 31.88 9.67
C VAL A 629 -9.63 30.88 10.72
N ALA A 630 -8.93 31.34 11.76
CA ALA A 630 -8.39 30.51 12.83
C ALA A 630 -9.45 29.69 13.59
N ARG A 631 -10.70 30.15 13.63
CA ARG A 631 -11.82 29.44 14.29
C ARG A 631 -12.30 28.20 13.55
N HIS A 632 -11.95 28.05 12.28
CA HIS A 632 -12.43 26.95 11.44
C HIS A 632 -11.35 25.90 11.24
N PHE A 633 -11.74 24.63 11.38
CA PHE A 633 -10.91 23.51 10.98
C PHE A 633 -10.84 23.45 9.44
N ILE A 634 -9.67 23.75 8.87
CA ILE A 634 -9.42 23.70 7.42
C ILE A 634 -8.16 22.86 7.17
N PRO A 635 -8.28 21.51 7.13
CA PRO A 635 -7.13 20.62 7.07
C PRO A 635 -6.46 20.58 5.70
N HIS A 636 -7.18 20.88 4.62
CA HIS A 636 -6.64 20.97 3.26
C HIS A 636 -6.58 22.44 2.86
N ARG A 637 -5.51 23.12 3.27
CA ARG A 637 -5.29 24.53 2.96
C ARG A 637 -3.83 24.82 2.61
N ILE A 638 -3.63 25.97 1.99
CA ILE A 638 -2.37 26.71 2.01
C ILE A 638 -2.65 28.17 2.35
N ILE A 639 -1.71 28.85 3.01
CA ILE A 639 -1.85 30.27 3.39
C ILE A 639 -0.67 31.06 2.83
N ALA A 640 -0.96 32.14 2.10
CA ALA A 640 0.05 33.10 1.65
C ALA A 640 -0.21 34.48 2.25
N HIS A 641 0.87 35.21 2.51
CA HIS A 641 0.83 36.53 3.12
C HIS A 641 1.51 37.55 2.19
N ASP A 642 0.79 38.62 1.85
CA ASP A 642 1.35 39.76 1.14
C ASP A 642 1.44 40.98 2.05
N ASN A 643 2.58 41.66 2.00
CA ASN A 643 2.78 42.96 2.63
C ASN A 643 2.97 44.01 1.52
N PRO A 644 1.94 44.83 1.22
CA PRO A 644 2.00 45.82 0.15
C PRO A 644 3.20 46.76 0.30
N GLY A 645 4.20 46.62 -0.57
CA GLY A 645 5.45 47.40 -0.57
C GLY A 645 6.74 46.57 -0.49
N ALA A 646 6.67 45.28 -0.16
CA ALA A 646 7.80 44.36 -0.26
C ALA A 646 7.92 43.80 -1.70
N LEU A 647 9.05 44.01 -2.37
CA LEU A 647 9.28 43.55 -3.76
C LEU A 647 9.23 42.01 -3.90
N GLU A 648 9.51 41.27 -2.84
CA GLU A 648 9.57 39.81 -2.81
C GLU A 648 8.18 39.15 -2.83
N SER A 649 7.13 39.82 -2.32
CA SER A 649 5.79 39.24 -2.18
C SER A 649 5.03 39.09 -3.52
N GLN A 650 5.46 39.76 -4.59
CA GLN A 650 4.82 39.67 -5.91
C GLN A 650 5.23 38.44 -6.74
N GLN A 651 6.23 37.66 -6.29
CA GLN A 651 6.72 36.48 -7.02
C GLN A 651 5.95 35.20 -6.68
N HIS A 652 5.28 35.14 -5.51
CA HIS A 652 4.50 33.97 -5.11
C HIS A 652 3.28 33.80 -6.04
N PRO A 653 3.09 32.62 -6.68
CA PRO A 653 2.01 32.37 -7.64
C PRO A 653 0.61 32.75 -7.13
N LEU A 654 0.28 32.31 -5.90
CA LEU A 654 -1.00 32.65 -5.26
C LEU A 654 -1.21 34.14 -5.02
N LEU A 655 -0.18 34.97 -4.84
CA LEU A 655 -0.35 36.40 -4.55
C LEU A 655 -0.52 37.26 -5.82
N LYS A 656 -0.25 36.69 -7.00
CA LYS A 656 -0.33 37.40 -8.27
C LYS A 656 -1.73 37.98 -8.52
N GLY A 657 -1.78 39.29 -8.81
CA GLY A 657 -3.01 40.02 -9.13
C GLY A 657 -3.94 40.31 -7.94
N LYS A 658 -3.47 40.12 -6.70
CA LYS A 658 -4.22 40.43 -5.48
C LYS A 658 -3.73 41.75 -4.89
N SER A 659 -4.65 42.54 -4.33
CA SER A 659 -4.34 43.86 -3.81
C SER A 659 -5.22 44.20 -2.61
N LEU A 660 -4.95 45.34 -1.98
CA LEU A 660 -5.90 45.93 -1.04
C LEU A 660 -7.24 46.21 -1.75
N VAL A 661 -8.34 46.10 -1.01
CA VAL A 661 -9.69 46.45 -1.49
C VAL A 661 -10.10 47.75 -0.82
N GLU A 662 -10.35 48.80 -1.61
CA GLU A 662 -10.64 50.15 -1.09
C GLU A 662 -9.58 50.67 -0.09
N GLY A 663 -8.32 50.26 -0.29
CA GLY A 663 -7.20 50.60 0.61
C GLY A 663 -7.17 49.81 1.92
N GLN A 664 -8.04 48.81 2.09
CA GLN A 664 -8.16 47.99 3.30
C GLN A 664 -7.58 46.59 3.09
N ALA A 665 -7.11 45.97 4.17
CA ALA A 665 -6.69 44.57 4.17
C ALA A 665 -7.85 43.66 3.74
N ALA A 666 -7.51 42.63 2.95
CA ALA A 666 -8.47 41.72 2.36
C ALA A 666 -7.98 40.26 2.41
N LEU A 667 -8.93 39.34 2.51
CA LEU A 667 -8.72 37.90 2.35
C LEU A 667 -9.26 37.47 0.99
N TYR A 668 -8.43 36.79 0.21
CA TYR A 668 -8.84 36.10 -1.01
C TYR A 668 -8.90 34.60 -0.74
N VAL A 669 -10.06 34.01 -1.01
CA VAL A 669 -10.29 32.56 -0.91
C VAL A 669 -10.32 31.99 -2.31
N CYS A 670 -9.35 31.14 -2.64
CA CYS A 670 -9.11 30.64 -3.99
C CYS A 670 -9.07 29.11 -4.03
N ARG A 671 -9.26 28.57 -5.23
CA ARG A 671 -9.02 27.17 -5.59
C ARG A 671 -8.41 27.13 -6.99
N ASN A 672 -7.29 26.42 -7.15
CA ASN A 672 -6.54 26.38 -8.41
C ASN A 672 -6.24 27.78 -8.94
N TYR A 673 -5.81 28.68 -8.05
CA TYR A 673 -5.50 30.09 -8.31
C TYR A 673 -6.69 30.96 -8.78
N ALA A 674 -7.90 30.41 -8.87
CA ALA A 674 -9.13 31.15 -9.16
C ALA A 674 -9.84 31.51 -7.84
N CYS A 675 -10.14 32.79 -7.64
CA CYS A 675 -10.63 33.31 -6.36
C CYS A 675 -12.10 33.72 -6.40
N GLN A 676 -12.76 33.61 -5.25
CA GLN A 676 -14.02 34.28 -4.98
C GLN A 676 -13.81 35.81 -4.87
N ALA A 677 -14.90 36.57 -4.70
CA ALA A 677 -14.81 37.98 -4.38
C ALA A 677 -14.01 38.19 -3.07
N PRO A 678 -13.13 39.20 -2.99
CA PRO A 678 -12.30 39.43 -1.80
C PRO A 678 -13.13 39.85 -0.59
N ILE A 679 -12.70 39.42 0.59
CA ILE A 679 -13.41 39.59 1.85
C ILE A 679 -12.70 40.65 2.70
N ILE A 680 -13.43 41.67 3.13
CA ILE A 680 -12.94 42.74 4.01
C ILE A 680 -13.64 42.77 5.37
N ASP A 681 -14.78 42.07 5.52
CA ASP A 681 -15.49 41.89 6.79
C ASP A 681 -15.25 40.47 7.33
N PRO A 682 -14.67 40.33 8.53
CA PRO A 682 -14.47 39.03 9.19
C PRO A 682 -15.73 38.17 9.34
N ASN A 683 -16.92 38.77 9.38
CA ASN A 683 -18.19 38.03 9.52
C ASN A 683 -18.54 37.21 8.27
N ASP A 684 -18.03 37.61 7.09
CA ASP A 684 -18.30 36.93 5.82
C ASP A 684 -17.41 35.69 5.60
N VAL A 685 -16.34 35.54 6.40
CA VAL A 685 -15.35 34.47 6.27
C VAL A 685 -15.99 33.09 6.39
N ALA A 686 -16.82 32.87 7.40
CA ALA A 686 -17.46 31.57 7.62
C ALA A 686 -18.25 31.11 6.38
N GLN A 687 -19.00 32.03 5.76
CA GLN A 687 -19.78 31.73 4.56
C GLN A 687 -18.86 31.41 3.37
N ALA A 688 -17.81 32.20 3.14
CA ALA A 688 -16.89 31.99 2.03
C ALA A 688 -16.11 30.66 2.12
N LEU A 689 -15.76 30.23 3.34
CA LEU A 689 -15.14 28.93 3.60
C LEU A 689 -16.10 27.76 3.33
N THR A 690 -17.42 27.97 3.45
CA THR A 690 -18.47 26.97 3.17
C THR A 690 -18.96 26.96 1.71
N GLY A 691 -18.48 27.89 0.86
CA GLY A 691 -18.86 28.02 -0.55
C GLY A 691 -18.49 26.81 -1.42
N THR A 692 -19.37 25.81 -1.38
CA THR A 692 -19.61 24.65 -2.28
C THR A 692 -18.38 23.98 -2.92
N PRO A 693 -17.93 22.80 -2.45
CA PRO A 693 -17.42 21.78 -3.37
C PRO A 693 -18.57 21.38 -4.28
N GLY A 694 -18.37 21.44 -5.60
CA GLY A 694 -19.32 20.86 -6.55
C GLY A 694 -19.69 19.46 -6.08
N LYS A 695 -21.00 19.18 -6.01
CA LYS A 695 -21.61 17.86 -5.74
C LYS A 695 -21.28 16.82 -6.84
N ASP A 696 -20.13 16.92 -7.48
CA ASP A 696 -19.61 15.88 -8.35
C ASP A 696 -18.92 14.83 -7.47
N SER A 697 -19.76 14.03 -6.81
CA SER A 697 -19.38 12.85 -6.02
C SER A 697 -18.93 11.71 -6.93
N GLN A 698 -18.04 11.97 -7.88
CA GLN A 698 -17.34 10.90 -8.58
C GLN A 698 -16.14 10.45 -7.75
N PRO A 699 -15.91 9.13 -7.58
CA PRO A 699 -14.73 8.63 -6.91
C PRO A 699 -13.49 9.11 -7.68
N ARG A 700 -12.70 10.01 -7.09
CA ARG A 700 -11.44 10.44 -7.67
C ARG A 700 -10.33 9.51 -7.20
N THR A 701 -9.48 9.06 -8.12
CA THR A 701 -8.30 8.25 -7.84
C THR A 701 -7.04 9.04 -8.21
N LEU A 702 -5.95 8.82 -7.46
CA LEU A 702 -4.64 9.39 -7.82
C LEU A 702 -4.04 8.59 -8.96
N ALA A 703 -4.47 8.88 -10.19
CA ALA A 703 -3.81 8.38 -11.39
C ALA A 703 -2.56 9.24 -11.68
N SER A 704 -1.46 8.63 -12.12
CA SER A 704 -0.39 9.39 -12.80
C SER A 704 -0.93 9.93 -14.13
N GLN A 705 -0.29 10.97 -14.67
CA GLN A 705 -0.21 11.05 -16.13
C GLN A 705 0.48 9.77 -16.61
N GLY A 706 -0.31 8.80 -17.10
CA GLY A 706 0.24 7.56 -17.65
C GLY A 706 1.19 7.86 -18.81
N ILE A 707 1.90 6.85 -19.31
CA ILE A 707 2.82 6.98 -20.45
C ILE A 707 2.10 7.75 -21.57
N PRO A 708 2.60 8.95 -21.94
CA PRO A 708 1.91 9.80 -22.88
C PRO A 708 1.98 9.21 -24.29
N GLY A 709 0.96 9.52 -25.08
CA GLY A 709 0.85 9.09 -26.46
C GLY A 709 0.07 7.79 -26.64
N THR A 710 -0.04 7.43 -27.91
CA THR A 710 -0.95 6.40 -28.42
C THR A 710 -0.34 5.72 -29.64
N ALA A 711 -0.86 4.56 -30.04
CA ALA A 711 -0.55 3.98 -31.34
C ALA A 711 -0.78 5.00 -32.47
N THR A 712 0.14 5.10 -33.42
CA THR A 712 -0.02 5.95 -34.61
C THR A 712 0.20 5.13 -35.89
N VAL A 713 -0.33 5.63 -37.00
CA VAL A 713 -0.15 4.99 -38.32
C VAL A 713 1.34 4.90 -38.66
N GLN A 714 2.09 5.97 -38.42
CA GLN A 714 3.53 6.03 -38.66
C GLN A 714 4.30 5.12 -37.70
N GLY A 715 3.99 5.16 -36.40
CA GLY A 715 4.69 4.38 -35.38
C GLY A 715 4.50 2.88 -35.56
N THR A 716 3.26 2.43 -35.79
CA THR A 716 2.97 1.01 -36.03
C THR A 716 3.59 0.51 -37.34
N ALA A 717 3.58 1.31 -38.42
CA ALA A 717 4.26 0.96 -39.67
C ALA A 717 5.78 0.88 -39.52
N ALA A 718 6.38 1.82 -38.77
CA ALA A 718 7.82 1.83 -38.47
C ALA A 718 8.23 0.60 -37.65
N TYR A 719 7.44 0.23 -36.65
CA TYR A 719 7.65 -0.99 -35.87
C TYR A 719 7.68 -2.25 -36.77
N VAL A 720 6.72 -2.36 -37.69
CA VAL A 720 6.62 -3.50 -38.61
C VAL A 720 7.82 -3.52 -39.56
N SER A 721 8.16 -2.37 -40.16
CA SER A 721 9.34 -2.25 -41.04
C SER A 721 10.63 -2.67 -40.33
N GLY A 722 10.84 -2.20 -39.10
CA GLY A 722 11.99 -2.60 -38.28
C GLY A 722 11.99 -4.09 -37.91
N SER A 723 10.82 -4.67 -37.64
CA SER A 723 10.69 -6.10 -37.32
C SER A 723 11.00 -6.99 -38.53
N LEU A 724 10.50 -6.62 -39.72
CA LEU A 724 10.81 -7.30 -40.99
C LEU A 724 12.30 -7.21 -41.36
N ALA A 725 12.96 -6.10 -41.04
CA ALA A 725 14.40 -5.94 -41.27
C ALA A 725 15.27 -6.78 -40.32
N ARG A 726 14.80 -7.03 -39.08
CA ARG A 726 15.55 -7.76 -38.05
C ARG A 726 15.35 -9.28 -38.09
N SER A 727 14.25 -9.77 -38.66
CA SER A 727 13.90 -11.20 -38.63
C SER A 727 13.77 -11.78 -40.03
N SER A 728 14.51 -12.86 -40.30
CA SER A 728 14.38 -13.64 -41.54
C SER A 728 13.12 -14.52 -41.58
N VAL A 729 12.38 -14.61 -40.47
CA VAL A 729 11.16 -15.43 -40.35
C VAL A 729 9.92 -14.62 -40.69
N LEU A 730 9.89 -13.33 -40.36
CA LEU A 730 8.72 -12.48 -40.55
C LEU A 730 8.54 -12.08 -42.02
N THR A 731 7.29 -11.98 -42.48
CA THR A 731 6.96 -11.52 -43.84
C THR A 731 5.87 -10.46 -43.81
N ALA A 732 5.72 -9.67 -44.88
CA ALA A 732 4.67 -8.66 -44.97
C ALA A 732 3.25 -9.25 -44.80
N HIS A 733 3.03 -10.52 -45.12
CA HIS A 733 1.74 -11.20 -44.95
C HIS A 733 1.37 -11.46 -43.48
N GLY A 734 2.34 -11.40 -42.57
CA GLY A 734 2.12 -11.50 -41.12
C GLY A 734 1.47 -10.26 -40.52
N TYR A 735 1.33 -9.18 -41.28
CA TYR A 735 0.79 -7.90 -40.83
C TYR A 735 -0.42 -7.48 -41.67
N THR A 736 -1.30 -6.68 -41.08
CA THR A 736 -2.48 -6.13 -41.75
C THR A 736 -2.88 -4.79 -41.12
N THR A 737 -3.82 -4.08 -41.72
CA THR A 737 -4.41 -2.87 -41.13
C THR A 737 -5.51 -3.23 -40.14
N LEU A 738 -5.57 -2.52 -39.01
CA LEU A 738 -6.61 -2.66 -37.99
C LEU A 738 -7.89 -1.93 -38.43
N GLY A 739 -8.69 -2.56 -39.29
CA GLY A 739 -9.95 -1.99 -39.76
C GLY A 739 -9.74 -0.67 -40.51
N ALA A 740 -10.57 0.35 -40.22
CA ALA A 740 -10.48 1.67 -40.83
C ALA A 740 -9.52 2.64 -40.10
N THR A 741 -8.86 2.21 -39.01
CA THR A 741 -7.97 3.07 -38.20
C THR A 741 -6.68 3.47 -38.92
N GLY A 742 -6.24 2.66 -39.89
CA GLY A 742 -4.94 2.82 -40.55
C GLY A 742 -3.75 2.29 -39.74
N LEU A 743 -3.94 1.88 -38.47
CA LEU A 743 -2.88 1.26 -37.66
C LEU A 743 -2.48 -0.10 -38.26
N THR A 744 -1.19 -0.41 -38.27
CA THR A 744 -0.69 -1.72 -38.76
C THR A 744 -0.48 -2.68 -37.59
N ASN A 745 -1.15 -3.83 -37.59
CA ASN A 745 -1.04 -4.84 -36.54
C ASN A 745 -0.50 -6.18 -37.04
N SER A 746 0.13 -6.95 -36.14
CA SER A 746 0.45 -8.35 -36.36
C SER A 746 -0.82 -9.20 -36.41
N ARG A 747 -0.87 -10.20 -37.30
CA ARG A 747 -2.01 -11.14 -37.41
C ARG A 747 -2.11 -12.13 -36.25
N ILE A 748 -1.06 -12.27 -35.46
CA ILE A 748 -1.07 -12.92 -34.15
C ILE A 748 -0.89 -11.83 -33.09
N GLY A 749 -1.80 -11.78 -32.13
CA GLY A 749 -1.79 -10.85 -31.01
C GLY A 749 -1.57 -11.58 -29.69
N PHE A 750 -1.07 -10.85 -28.69
CA PHE A 750 -0.86 -11.38 -27.35
C PHE A 750 -2.17 -11.31 -26.56
N GLY A 751 -2.77 -12.46 -26.24
CA GLY A 751 -3.97 -12.56 -25.41
C GLY A 751 -3.65 -12.74 -23.92
N GLY A 752 -4.03 -11.75 -23.10
CA GLY A 752 -3.70 -11.66 -21.68
C GLY A 752 -4.55 -12.53 -20.73
N TYR A 753 -5.49 -13.33 -21.24
CA TYR A 753 -6.33 -14.17 -20.39
C TYR A 753 -5.50 -15.21 -19.61
N ARG A 754 -5.61 -15.18 -18.27
CA ARG A 754 -4.78 -15.96 -17.32
C ARG A 754 -3.28 -15.62 -17.42
N THR A 755 -2.97 -14.33 -17.55
CA THR A 755 -1.63 -13.78 -17.34
C THR A 755 -1.68 -12.78 -16.19
N GLY A 756 -0.58 -12.63 -15.46
CA GLY A 756 -0.49 -11.84 -14.24
C GLY A 756 0.96 -11.62 -13.83
N ILE A 757 1.17 -10.70 -12.88
CA ILE A 757 2.48 -10.29 -12.36
C ILE A 757 3.10 -11.31 -11.39
N ASP A 758 2.33 -12.31 -10.98
CA ASP A 758 2.68 -13.38 -10.04
C ASP A 758 3.61 -14.44 -10.63
N HIS A 759 3.74 -14.49 -11.96
CA HIS A 759 4.58 -15.46 -12.66
C HIS A 759 5.57 -14.77 -13.62
N GLU A 760 6.86 -14.96 -13.38
CA GLU A 760 7.94 -14.35 -14.18
C GLU A 760 7.90 -14.80 -15.66
N ASP A 761 7.44 -16.02 -15.94
CA ASP A 761 7.26 -16.55 -17.30
C ASP A 761 6.30 -15.72 -18.15
N HIS A 762 5.24 -15.17 -17.56
CA HIS A 762 4.27 -14.33 -18.27
C HIS A 762 4.93 -13.04 -18.76
N ARG A 763 5.78 -12.45 -17.92
CA ARG A 763 6.53 -11.23 -18.23
C ARG A 763 7.53 -11.46 -19.35
N THR A 764 8.34 -12.51 -19.22
CA THR A 764 9.36 -12.85 -20.23
C THR A 764 8.72 -13.21 -21.56
N ALA A 765 7.57 -13.91 -21.55
CA ALA A 765 6.81 -14.22 -22.76
C ALA A 765 6.27 -12.95 -23.45
N LEU A 766 5.67 -12.01 -22.73
CA LEU A 766 5.18 -10.75 -23.30
C LEU A 766 6.32 -9.91 -23.88
N MET A 767 7.43 -9.76 -23.14
CA MET A 767 8.62 -9.07 -23.63
C MET A 767 9.17 -9.69 -24.92
N LYS A 768 9.29 -11.02 -24.96
CA LYS A 768 9.76 -11.74 -26.15
C LYS A 768 8.80 -11.55 -27.32
N ALA A 769 7.49 -11.66 -27.10
CA ALA A 769 6.49 -11.46 -28.15
C ALA A 769 6.59 -10.07 -28.79
N VAL A 770 6.70 -9.01 -27.97
CA VAL A 770 6.83 -7.63 -28.45
C VAL A 770 8.17 -7.40 -29.15
N ARG A 771 9.26 -8.06 -28.76
CA ARG A 771 10.54 -7.96 -29.46
C ARG A 771 10.56 -8.72 -30.79
N GLU A 772 9.78 -9.80 -30.91
CA GLU A 772 9.75 -10.69 -32.07
C GLU A 772 8.63 -10.38 -33.07
N GLY A 773 8.02 -9.19 -32.98
CA GLY A 773 7.14 -8.67 -34.02
C GLY A 773 5.64 -8.71 -33.71
N CYS A 774 5.23 -9.02 -32.48
CA CYS A 774 3.85 -8.88 -32.01
C CYS A 774 3.61 -7.46 -31.47
N ASN A 775 2.70 -6.69 -32.09
CA ASN A 775 2.40 -5.33 -31.64
C ASN A 775 0.94 -5.07 -31.28
N LEU A 776 0.10 -6.11 -31.20
CA LEU A 776 -1.25 -6.00 -30.67
C LEU A 776 -1.35 -6.83 -29.39
N ILE A 777 -1.68 -6.15 -28.29
CA ILE A 777 -1.81 -6.73 -26.95
C ILE A 777 -3.25 -6.56 -26.48
N ASP A 778 -3.85 -7.67 -26.07
CA ASP A 778 -5.23 -7.75 -25.62
C ASP A 778 -5.28 -8.15 -24.14
N THR A 779 -5.89 -7.32 -23.29
CA THR A 779 -6.01 -7.55 -21.84
C THR A 779 -7.40 -7.14 -21.35
N SER A 780 -7.71 -7.16 -20.05
CA SER A 780 -9.06 -6.82 -19.53
C SER A 780 -9.02 -6.54 -18.04
N THR A 781 -9.96 -5.73 -17.54
CA THR A 781 -10.06 -5.40 -16.10
C THR A 781 -10.34 -6.63 -15.22
N ASN A 782 -11.00 -7.66 -15.77
CA ASN A 782 -11.30 -8.91 -15.04
C ASN A 782 -10.26 -10.02 -15.24
N TYR A 783 -9.25 -9.84 -16.10
CA TYR A 783 -8.23 -10.88 -16.29
C TYR A 783 -7.29 -10.89 -15.11
N ALA A 784 -7.41 -11.92 -14.27
CA ALA A 784 -6.71 -12.03 -13.00
C ALA A 784 -6.91 -10.79 -12.12
N ASP A 785 -8.15 -10.30 -12.00
CA ASP A 785 -8.50 -9.12 -11.17
C ASP A 785 -7.64 -7.87 -11.52
N GLY A 786 -7.39 -7.69 -12.81
CA GLY A 786 -6.62 -6.58 -13.37
C GLY A 786 -5.10 -6.81 -13.41
N ASP A 787 -4.58 -7.95 -12.94
CA ASP A 787 -3.13 -8.22 -12.98
C ASP A 787 -2.58 -8.35 -14.40
N SER A 788 -3.40 -8.76 -15.37
CA SER A 788 -2.98 -8.77 -16.77
C SER A 788 -2.69 -7.34 -17.28
N GLU A 789 -3.51 -6.34 -16.89
CA GLU A 789 -3.28 -4.94 -17.25
C GLU A 789 -1.99 -4.41 -16.61
N ARG A 790 -1.76 -4.74 -15.32
CA ARG A 790 -0.52 -4.39 -14.60
C ARG A 790 0.72 -4.99 -15.26
N LEU A 791 0.63 -6.26 -15.68
CA LEU A 791 1.70 -6.94 -16.40
C LEU A 791 2.03 -6.20 -17.71
N VAL A 792 1.01 -5.90 -18.51
CA VAL A 792 1.18 -5.18 -19.78
C VAL A 792 1.81 -3.81 -19.55
N GLY A 793 1.27 -3.01 -18.63
CA GLY A 793 1.80 -1.69 -18.30
C GLY A 793 3.27 -1.72 -17.89
N SER A 794 3.64 -2.63 -16.98
CA SER A 794 5.02 -2.77 -16.49
C SER A 794 6.01 -3.17 -17.59
N VAL A 795 5.61 -4.04 -18.53
CA VAL A 795 6.45 -4.46 -19.65
C VAL A 795 6.62 -3.32 -20.66
N LEU A 796 5.56 -2.58 -20.96
CA LEU A 796 5.65 -1.42 -21.85
C LEU A 796 6.55 -0.33 -21.28
N GLN A 797 6.39 -0.02 -19.99
CA GLN A 797 7.23 0.97 -19.30
C GLN A 797 8.71 0.57 -19.33
N GLU A 798 9.01 -0.72 -19.10
CA GLU A 798 10.38 -1.21 -19.19
C GLU A 798 10.93 -1.11 -20.62
N LEU A 799 10.21 -1.59 -21.64
CA LEU A 799 10.68 -1.56 -23.02
C LEU A 799 10.89 -0.12 -23.53
N ILE A 800 10.04 0.82 -23.10
CA ILE A 800 10.16 2.24 -23.44
C ILE A 800 11.35 2.88 -22.71
N SER A 801 11.53 2.62 -21.41
CA SER A 801 12.69 3.15 -20.67
C SER A 801 14.03 2.61 -21.20
N GLN A 802 14.05 1.37 -21.70
CA GLN A 802 15.18 0.77 -22.39
C GLN A 802 15.39 1.27 -23.82
N LYS A 803 14.53 2.17 -24.33
CA LYS A 803 14.50 2.63 -25.74
C LYS A 803 14.37 1.49 -26.76
N ALA A 804 13.84 0.34 -26.34
CA ALA A 804 13.58 -0.81 -27.19
C ALA A 804 12.24 -0.68 -27.95
N LEU A 805 11.37 0.22 -27.48
CA LEU A 805 10.03 0.45 -28.01
C LEU A 805 9.65 1.92 -27.79
N THR A 806 8.81 2.49 -28.65
CA THR A 806 8.09 3.75 -28.38
C THR A 806 6.60 3.49 -28.25
N ARG A 807 5.89 4.31 -27.46
CA ARG A 807 4.45 4.09 -27.15
C ARG A 807 3.58 3.97 -28.41
N ASP A 808 3.95 4.66 -29.49
CA ASP A 808 3.24 4.69 -30.76
C ASP A 808 3.44 3.46 -31.65
N ASN A 809 4.32 2.52 -31.26
CA ASN A 809 4.59 1.29 -32.00
C ASN A 809 3.58 0.17 -31.73
N VAL A 810 2.92 0.18 -30.56
CA VAL A 810 2.08 -0.91 -30.06
C VAL A 810 0.64 -0.48 -29.85
N ILE A 811 -0.26 -1.42 -30.08
CA ILE A 811 -1.71 -1.27 -29.97
C ILE A 811 -2.15 -2.05 -28.73
N VAL A 812 -2.72 -1.34 -27.76
CA VAL A 812 -3.25 -1.93 -26.52
C VAL A 812 -4.77 -1.92 -26.55
N VAL A 813 -5.35 -3.12 -26.42
CA VAL A 813 -6.80 -3.35 -26.35
C VAL A 813 -7.13 -3.78 -24.93
N SER A 814 -8.04 -3.08 -24.26
CA SER A 814 -8.64 -3.53 -22.99
C SER A 814 -10.17 -3.53 -23.05
N LYS A 815 -10.82 -4.13 -22.04
CA LYS A 815 -12.27 -4.26 -21.98
C LYS A 815 -12.80 -3.96 -20.59
N ILE A 816 -13.98 -3.35 -20.57
CA ILE A 816 -14.72 -2.95 -19.37
C ILE A 816 -16.17 -3.43 -19.43
N GLY A 817 -16.86 -3.47 -18.28
CA GLY A 817 -18.27 -3.87 -18.17
C GLY A 817 -18.52 -5.12 -17.31
N TYR A 818 -17.45 -5.86 -16.97
CA TYR A 818 -17.52 -7.08 -16.19
C TYR A 818 -17.36 -6.81 -14.68
N VAL A 819 -18.26 -7.35 -13.84
CA VAL A 819 -18.25 -7.15 -12.38
C VAL A 819 -17.93 -8.49 -11.68
N GLN A 820 -16.66 -8.64 -11.30
CA GLN A 820 -16.07 -9.83 -10.66
C GLN A 820 -14.97 -9.42 -9.69
N GLY A 821 -14.53 -10.34 -8.82
CA GLY A 821 -13.40 -10.10 -7.91
C GLY A 821 -13.62 -8.85 -7.05
N LYS A 822 -12.65 -7.93 -7.04
CA LYS A 822 -12.76 -6.68 -6.28
C LYS A 822 -13.89 -5.78 -6.75
N ASN A 823 -14.17 -5.74 -8.06
CA ASN A 823 -15.29 -4.95 -8.61
C ASN A 823 -16.64 -5.46 -8.09
N LEU A 824 -16.78 -6.77 -7.91
CA LEU A 824 -18.00 -7.37 -7.34
C LEU A 824 -18.15 -7.03 -5.87
N GLN A 825 -17.07 -7.12 -5.09
CA GLN A 825 -17.09 -6.74 -3.68
C GLN A 825 -17.48 -5.27 -3.52
N TYR A 826 -16.89 -4.38 -4.33
CA TYR A 826 -17.24 -2.97 -4.34
C TYR A 826 -18.71 -2.71 -4.74
N ALA A 827 -19.20 -3.37 -5.78
CA ALA A 827 -20.60 -3.24 -6.19
C ALA A 827 -21.58 -3.72 -5.11
N LYS A 828 -21.25 -4.82 -4.40
CA LYS A 828 -22.03 -5.32 -3.26
C LYS A 828 -22.06 -4.30 -2.11
N THR A 829 -20.91 -3.76 -1.71
CA THR A 829 -20.83 -2.73 -0.66
C THR A 829 -21.59 -1.45 -1.01
N ARG A 830 -21.52 -0.99 -2.26
CA ARG A 830 -22.31 0.16 -2.73
C ARG A 830 -23.82 -0.08 -2.65
N GLU A 831 -24.25 -1.30 -3.01
CA GLU A 831 -25.66 -1.69 -2.92
C GLU A 831 -26.14 -1.74 -1.46
N GLU A 832 -25.33 -2.29 -0.54
CA GLU A 832 -25.58 -2.29 0.91
C GLU A 832 -25.68 -0.87 1.48
N ALA A 833 -24.90 0.07 0.95
CA ALA A 833 -24.94 1.49 1.31
C ALA A 833 -26.06 2.29 0.60
N GLY A 834 -26.98 1.63 -0.13
CA GLY A 834 -28.09 2.29 -0.82
C GLY A 834 -27.69 3.08 -2.07
N ARG A 835 -26.49 2.85 -2.63
CA ARG A 835 -25.91 3.57 -3.80
C ARG A 835 -25.53 2.62 -4.94
N ALA A 836 -26.39 1.65 -5.21
CA ALA A 836 -26.19 0.66 -6.27
C ALA A 836 -26.02 1.33 -7.65
N TYR A 837 -25.14 0.78 -8.48
CA TYR A 837 -25.04 1.22 -9.87
C TYR A 837 -26.34 0.93 -10.63
N PRO A 838 -26.81 1.85 -11.48
CA PRO A 838 -27.93 1.58 -12.35
C PRO A 838 -27.65 0.43 -13.33
N ASP A 839 -28.70 -0.24 -13.80
CA ASP A 839 -28.63 -1.26 -14.87
C ASP A 839 -27.70 -2.47 -14.60
N MET A 840 -27.42 -2.76 -13.32
CA MET A 840 -26.65 -3.93 -12.91
C MET A 840 -27.38 -5.24 -13.26
N VAL A 841 -26.72 -6.12 -14.01
CA VAL A 841 -27.20 -7.45 -14.39
C VAL A 841 -26.49 -8.50 -13.54
N LYS A 842 -27.24 -9.30 -12.78
CA LYS A 842 -26.72 -10.33 -11.85
C LYS A 842 -26.95 -11.73 -12.44
N TYR A 843 -26.09 -12.13 -13.37
CA TYR A 843 -26.21 -13.37 -14.12
C TYR A 843 -25.95 -14.63 -13.28
N GLY A 844 -25.07 -14.57 -12.27
CA GLY A 844 -24.79 -15.70 -11.36
C GLY A 844 -24.23 -15.26 -10.00
N GLU A 845 -24.01 -16.21 -9.09
CA GLU A 845 -23.59 -15.96 -7.69
C GLU A 845 -22.36 -15.03 -7.57
N ASP A 846 -21.44 -15.06 -8.53
CA ASP A 846 -20.29 -14.15 -8.62
C ASP A 846 -20.00 -13.64 -10.04
N ILE A 847 -21.04 -13.53 -10.88
CA ILE A 847 -20.91 -13.02 -12.25
C ILE A 847 -21.95 -11.93 -12.47
N TRP A 848 -21.52 -10.68 -12.31
CA TRP A 848 -22.36 -9.51 -12.56
C TRP A 848 -21.81 -8.73 -13.79
N HIS A 849 -22.64 -7.86 -14.35
CA HIS A 849 -22.28 -7.07 -15.53
C HIS A 849 -23.03 -5.73 -15.53
N CYS A 850 -22.37 -4.66 -15.94
CA CYS A 850 -22.96 -3.32 -15.98
C CYS A 850 -22.39 -2.52 -17.16
N LEU A 851 -23.28 -1.88 -17.93
CA LEU A 851 -22.94 -0.99 -19.05
C LEU A 851 -23.23 0.48 -18.76
N HIS A 852 -23.66 0.79 -17.53
CA HIS A 852 -24.04 2.15 -17.19
C HIS A 852 -22.80 3.07 -17.19
N PRO A 853 -22.87 4.30 -17.75
CA PRO A 853 -21.72 5.20 -17.84
C PRO A 853 -20.98 5.43 -16.52
N GLU A 854 -21.70 5.50 -15.39
CA GLU A 854 -21.09 5.65 -14.06
C GLU A 854 -20.11 4.49 -13.74
N PHE A 855 -20.50 3.26 -14.04
CA PHE A 855 -19.63 2.10 -13.83
C PHE A 855 -18.49 2.05 -14.87
N LEU A 856 -18.76 2.42 -16.13
CA LEU A 856 -17.76 2.43 -17.19
C LEU A 856 -16.67 3.49 -16.94
N GLU A 857 -17.00 4.62 -16.32
CA GLU A 857 -16.07 5.65 -15.87
C GLU A 857 -15.07 5.09 -14.84
N ASP A 858 -15.58 4.43 -13.80
CA ASP A 858 -14.74 3.79 -12.78
C ASP A 858 -13.82 2.70 -13.39
N GLN A 859 -14.37 1.89 -14.30
CA GLN A 859 -13.61 0.83 -14.96
C GLN A 859 -12.53 1.37 -15.91
N LEU A 860 -12.82 2.39 -16.71
CA LEU A 860 -11.84 2.98 -17.64
C LEU A 860 -10.72 3.66 -16.86
N THR A 861 -11.06 4.40 -15.81
CA THR A 861 -10.09 5.05 -14.91
C THR A 861 -9.14 4.02 -14.30
N GLY A 862 -9.69 2.93 -13.74
CA GLY A 862 -8.87 1.85 -13.19
C GLY A 862 -8.05 1.11 -14.24
N SER A 863 -8.56 0.95 -15.47
CA SER A 863 -7.86 0.30 -16.59
C SER A 863 -6.64 1.11 -17.04
N LEU A 864 -6.81 2.42 -17.29
CA LEU A 864 -5.72 3.32 -17.66
C LEU A 864 -4.62 3.36 -16.59
N ASP A 865 -5.01 3.36 -15.31
CA ASP A 865 -4.05 3.34 -14.22
C ASP A 865 -3.25 2.03 -14.15
N ARG A 866 -3.94 0.88 -14.18
CA ARG A 866 -3.26 -0.43 -14.15
C ARG A 866 -2.34 -0.62 -15.36
N LEU A 867 -2.74 -0.14 -16.52
CA LEU A 867 -1.91 -0.12 -17.72
C LEU A 867 -0.79 0.92 -17.68
N GLY A 868 -0.89 1.92 -16.79
CA GLY A 868 0.02 3.06 -16.76
C GLY A 868 0.00 3.88 -18.05
N LEU A 869 -1.16 4.03 -18.71
CA LEU A 869 -1.31 4.74 -19.99
C LEU A 869 -2.13 6.01 -19.83
N ALA A 870 -1.75 7.08 -20.54
CA ALA A 870 -2.58 8.28 -20.63
C ALA A 870 -3.83 8.03 -21.50
N THR A 871 -3.67 7.23 -22.56
CA THR A 871 -4.71 6.92 -23.53
C THR A 871 -4.67 5.44 -23.91
N LEU A 872 -5.84 4.80 -23.90
CA LEU A 872 -6.03 3.43 -24.35
C LEU A 872 -6.33 3.42 -25.86
N ASP A 873 -5.66 2.58 -26.66
CA ASP A 873 -5.86 2.59 -28.11
C ASP A 873 -7.25 2.05 -28.48
N VAL A 874 -7.70 0.97 -27.83
CA VAL A 874 -9.03 0.42 -28.06
C VAL A 874 -9.67 -0.04 -26.74
N CYS A 875 -10.87 0.45 -26.45
CA CYS A 875 -11.70 -0.01 -25.31
C CYS A 875 -12.92 -0.81 -25.79
N LEU A 876 -13.06 -2.07 -25.38
CA LEU A 876 -14.23 -2.89 -25.75
C LEU A 876 -15.24 -2.99 -24.59
N LEU A 877 -16.54 -3.06 -24.91
CA LEU A 877 -17.54 -3.57 -23.97
C LEU A 877 -17.39 -5.09 -23.87
N HIS A 878 -17.27 -5.61 -22.64
CA HIS A 878 -16.97 -7.01 -22.40
C HIS A 878 -18.23 -7.83 -22.19
N ASN A 879 -18.58 -8.68 -23.17
CA ASN A 879 -19.70 -9.62 -23.16
C ASN A 879 -21.05 -8.97 -22.80
N PRO A 880 -21.47 -7.91 -23.50
CA PRO A 880 -22.71 -7.22 -23.17
C PRO A 880 -23.95 -8.14 -23.22
N GLU A 881 -23.88 -9.23 -23.99
CA GLU A 881 -24.94 -10.22 -24.13
C GLU A 881 -25.44 -10.84 -22.81
N TYR A 882 -24.72 -10.70 -21.70
CA TYR A 882 -25.18 -11.20 -20.40
C TYR A 882 -26.53 -10.63 -19.95
N PHE A 883 -26.92 -9.45 -20.44
CA PHE A 883 -28.28 -8.95 -20.28
C PHE A 883 -29.32 -9.90 -20.90
N LEU A 884 -29.07 -10.39 -22.12
CA LEU A 884 -29.94 -11.34 -22.81
C LEU A 884 -29.85 -12.74 -22.17
N SER A 885 -28.66 -13.15 -21.73
CA SER A 885 -28.44 -14.44 -21.05
C SER A 885 -29.17 -14.53 -19.70
N ASP A 886 -29.14 -13.46 -18.89
CA ASP A 886 -29.88 -13.39 -17.62
C ASP A 886 -31.40 -13.48 -17.85
N ALA A 887 -31.92 -12.74 -18.84
CA ALA A 887 -33.33 -12.79 -19.21
C ALA A 887 -33.78 -14.22 -19.61
N LYS A 888 -32.94 -14.96 -20.34
CA LYS A 888 -33.18 -16.36 -20.71
C LYS A 888 -33.14 -17.30 -19.50
N GLN A 889 -32.16 -17.16 -18.60
CA GLN A 889 -32.01 -18.04 -17.43
C GLN A 889 -33.16 -17.90 -16.43
N ARG A 890 -33.75 -16.70 -16.29
CA ARG A 890 -34.89 -16.43 -15.40
C ARG A 890 -36.24 -17.02 -15.88
N LYS A 891 -36.24 -17.89 -16.90
CA LYS A 891 -37.43 -18.61 -17.44
C LYS A 891 -38.59 -17.70 -17.83
N LEU A 892 -38.33 -16.50 -18.34
CA LEU A 892 -39.35 -15.83 -19.14
C LEU A 892 -39.67 -16.74 -20.33
N THR A 893 -40.94 -17.11 -20.53
CA THR A 893 -41.39 -17.70 -21.79
C THR A 893 -41.21 -16.64 -22.85
N VAL A 894 -40.03 -16.60 -23.48
CA VAL A 894 -39.68 -15.59 -24.47
C VAL A 894 -40.43 -15.94 -25.76
N ASP A 895 -41.62 -15.37 -25.94
CA ASP A 895 -42.26 -15.31 -27.25
C ASP A 895 -41.53 -14.30 -28.15
N ALA A 896 -41.85 -14.31 -29.44
CA ALA A 896 -41.15 -13.47 -30.43
C ALA A 896 -41.26 -11.96 -30.13
N SER A 897 -42.38 -11.51 -29.54
CA SER A 897 -42.58 -10.12 -29.15
C SER A 897 -41.72 -9.71 -27.96
N THR A 898 -41.65 -10.55 -26.93
CA THR A 898 -40.83 -10.28 -25.72
C THR A 898 -39.34 -10.25 -26.07
N LEU A 899 -38.90 -11.10 -27.01
CA LEU A 899 -37.51 -11.09 -27.49
C LEU A 899 -37.15 -9.79 -28.21
N ASP A 900 -38.08 -9.23 -28.99
CA ASP A 900 -37.83 -7.99 -29.73
C ASP A 900 -37.73 -6.78 -28.80
N GLU A 901 -38.58 -6.72 -27.77
CA GLU A 901 -38.49 -5.71 -26.70
C GLU A 901 -37.15 -5.81 -25.94
N LEU A 902 -36.75 -7.01 -25.52
CA LEU A 902 -35.47 -7.25 -24.86
C LEU A 902 -34.28 -6.86 -25.73
N ARG A 903 -34.31 -7.19 -27.03
CA ARG A 903 -33.27 -6.78 -27.98
C ARG A 903 -33.25 -5.26 -28.16
N THR A 904 -34.41 -4.61 -28.21
CA THR A 904 -34.50 -3.15 -28.32
C THR A 904 -33.87 -2.47 -27.11
N GLU A 905 -34.19 -2.93 -25.90
CA GLU A 905 -33.59 -2.44 -24.66
C GLU A 905 -32.08 -2.70 -24.61
N PHE A 906 -31.65 -3.90 -25.01
CA PHE A 906 -30.23 -4.26 -25.10
C PHE A 906 -29.42 -3.27 -25.97
N TYR A 907 -29.88 -2.99 -27.20
CA TYR A 907 -29.18 -2.04 -28.07
C TYR A 907 -29.31 -0.59 -27.62
N ARG A 908 -30.37 -0.22 -26.88
CA ARG A 908 -30.47 1.08 -26.22
C ARG A 908 -29.37 1.26 -25.15
N ARG A 909 -29.09 0.22 -24.35
CA ARG A 909 -27.99 0.22 -23.37
C ARG A 909 -26.62 0.29 -24.04
N ILE A 910 -26.42 -0.46 -25.12
CA ILE A 910 -25.20 -0.37 -25.95
C ILE A 910 -25.00 1.05 -26.49
N GLU A 911 -26.05 1.67 -27.01
CA GLU A 911 -26.00 3.05 -27.52
C GLU A 911 -25.60 4.05 -26.44
N GLN A 912 -26.12 3.92 -25.21
CA GLN A 912 -25.71 4.76 -24.07
C GLN A 912 -24.23 4.57 -23.71
N ALA A 913 -23.75 3.33 -23.68
CA ALA A 913 -22.34 3.04 -23.45
C ALA A 913 -21.45 3.61 -24.58
N PHE A 914 -21.92 3.60 -25.83
CA PHE A 914 -21.20 4.21 -26.95
C PHE A 914 -21.20 5.74 -26.90
N VAL A 915 -22.29 6.38 -26.43
CA VAL A 915 -22.28 7.84 -26.18
C VAL A 915 -21.19 8.20 -25.17
N TYR A 916 -21.06 7.41 -24.09
CA TYR A 916 -19.97 7.57 -23.13
C TYR A 916 -18.60 7.41 -23.80
N PHE A 917 -18.39 6.37 -24.63
CA PHE A 917 -17.11 6.20 -25.33
C PHE A 917 -16.79 7.32 -26.31
N GLU A 918 -17.77 7.86 -27.02
CA GLU A 918 -17.56 9.03 -27.87
C GLU A 918 -17.05 10.23 -27.07
N GLN A 919 -17.58 10.45 -25.86
CA GLN A 919 -17.08 11.50 -24.96
C GLN A 919 -15.65 11.22 -24.49
N GLN A 920 -15.29 9.95 -24.24
CA GLN A 920 -13.93 9.57 -23.83
C GLN A 920 -12.91 9.67 -24.97
N ILE A 921 -13.36 9.61 -26.24
CA ILE A 921 -12.52 9.94 -27.40
C ILE A 921 -12.20 11.44 -27.40
N ASP A 922 -13.20 12.29 -27.15
CA ASP A 922 -13.00 13.75 -27.14
C ASP A 922 -12.11 14.21 -25.98
N SER A 923 -12.17 13.51 -24.84
CA SER A 923 -11.26 13.74 -23.71
C SER A 923 -9.86 13.17 -23.93
N GLY A 924 -9.63 12.43 -25.02
CA GLY A 924 -8.35 11.81 -25.35
C GLY A 924 -7.99 10.61 -24.48
N ARG A 925 -8.93 10.03 -23.74
CA ARG A 925 -8.69 8.87 -22.85
C ARG A 925 -8.74 7.53 -23.58
N ILE A 926 -9.48 7.45 -24.69
CA ILE A 926 -9.44 6.31 -25.62
C ILE A 926 -9.31 6.81 -27.07
N GLN A 927 -8.72 6.03 -27.98
CA GLN A 927 -8.75 6.38 -29.42
C GLN A 927 -9.97 5.79 -30.15
N TYR A 928 -10.24 4.52 -29.90
CA TYR A 928 -11.31 3.77 -30.54
C TYR A 928 -12.05 2.90 -29.53
N TYR A 929 -13.23 2.43 -29.91
CA TYR A 929 -13.97 1.47 -29.09
C TYR A 929 -14.55 0.32 -29.91
N GLY A 930 -15.10 -0.65 -29.20
CA GLY A 930 -15.65 -1.85 -29.81
C GLY A 930 -16.46 -2.71 -28.83
N VAL A 931 -16.73 -3.95 -29.24
CA VAL A 931 -17.43 -4.95 -28.42
C VAL A 931 -16.68 -6.27 -28.47
N SER A 932 -16.55 -6.94 -27.34
CA SER A 932 -16.21 -8.36 -27.25
C SER A 932 -17.49 -9.13 -26.98
N SER A 933 -17.93 -9.97 -27.93
CA SER A 933 -19.19 -10.72 -27.82
C SER A 933 -18.99 -12.18 -28.21
N ASN A 934 -19.39 -13.09 -27.31
CA ASN A 934 -19.36 -14.53 -27.56
C ASN A 934 -20.51 -15.02 -28.44
N THR A 935 -21.58 -14.23 -28.56
CA THR A 935 -22.80 -14.61 -29.29
C THR A 935 -22.95 -13.87 -30.61
N SER A 936 -21.96 -13.06 -30.98
CA SER A 936 -21.90 -12.41 -32.30
C SER A 936 -21.80 -13.42 -33.44
N THR A 937 -21.39 -14.67 -33.16
CA THR A 937 -21.30 -15.77 -34.13
C THR A 937 -22.47 -16.76 -34.06
N ALA A 938 -23.46 -16.50 -33.20
CA ALA A 938 -24.59 -17.39 -32.98
C ALA A 938 -25.60 -17.32 -34.15
N GLN A 939 -26.45 -18.35 -34.26
CA GLN A 939 -27.56 -18.37 -35.20
C GLN A 939 -28.55 -17.21 -34.92
N PRO A 940 -29.21 -16.63 -35.94
CA PRO A 940 -30.10 -15.48 -35.79
C PRO A 940 -31.28 -15.71 -34.81
N ASP A 941 -31.74 -16.95 -34.73
CA ASP A 941 -32.84 -17.42 -33.88
C ASP A 941 -32.40 -17.67 -32.43
N ASN A 942 -31.10 -17.66 -32.13
CA ASN A 942 -30.62 -17.75 -30.75
C ASN A 942 -31.06 -16.49 -29.98
N PRO A 943 -31.80 -16.64 -28.86
CA PRO A 943 -32.24 -15.50 -28.05
C PRO A 943 -31.12 -14.59 -27.56
N GLU A 944 -29.91 -15.13 -27.39
CA GLU A 944 -28.73 -14.42 -26.91
C GLU A 944 -27.88 -13.83 -28.05
N ALA A 945 -28.25 -14.05 -29.32
CA ALA A 945 -27.49 -13.59 -30.48
C ALA A 945 -27.37 -12.06 -30.52
N THR A 946 -26.16 -11.59 -30.83
CA THR A 946 -25.87 -10.17 -31.05
C THR A 946 -25.47 -9.94 -32.51
N SER A 947 -25.69 -8.73 -33.03
CA SER A 947 -25.58 -8.40 -34.45
C SER A 947 -24.68 -7.18 -34.65
N LEU A 948 -23.64 -7.34 -35.46
CA LEU A 948 -22.69 -6.28 -35.80
C LEU A 948 -23.37 -5.09 -36.50
N SER A 949 -24.32 -5.34 -37.41
CA SER A 949 -25.07 -4.27 -38.09
C SER A 949 -25.83 -3.38 -37.10
N ARG A 950 -26.51 -3.98 -36.11
CA ARG A 950 -27.22 -3.23 -35.07
C ARG A 950 -26.27 -2.49 -34.12
N MET A 951 -25.09 -3.05 -33.83
CA MET A 951 -24.05 -2.35 -33.07
C MET A 951 -23.54 -1.11 -33.83
N LEU A 952 -23.29 -1.22 -35.14
CA LEU A 952 -22.87 -0.08 -35.97
C LEU A 952 -23.95 1.00 -36.04
N GLU A 953 -25.22 0.62 -36.18
CA GLU A 953 -26.34 1.57 -36.12
C GLU A 953 -26.39 2.30 -34.77
N ALA A 954 -26.18 1.60 -33.65
CA ALA A 954 -26.09 2.20 -32.32
C ALA A 954 -24.90 3.16 -32.20
N ALA A 955 -23.74 2.79 -32.73
CA ALA A 955 -22.56 3.66 -32.75
C ALA A 955 -22.80 4.93 -33.58
N GLN A 956 -23.50 4.80 -34.71
CA GLN A 956 -23.81 5.92 -35.59
C GLN A 956 -24.80 6.89 -34.92
N ARG A 957 -25.80 6.39 -34.19
CA ARG A 957 -26.70 7.22 -33.36
C ARG A 957 -25.97 7.87 -32.18
N ALA A 958 -25.03 7.16 -31.54
CA ALA A 958 -24.21 7.71 -30.46
C ALA A 958 -23.33 8.89 -30.93
N ALA A 959 -22.67 8.75 -32.09
CA ALA A 959 -21.91 9.82 -32.72
C ALA A 959 -22.79 11.03 -33.05
N GLN A 960 -23.99 10.81 -33.61
CA GLN A 960 -24.94 11.90 -33.88
C GLN A 960 -25.35 12.65 -32.61
N ARG A 961 -25.60 11.94 -31.50
CA ARG A 961 -25.95 12.55 -30.20
C ARG A 961 -24.81 13.36 -29.57
N THR A 962 -23.57 13.04 -29.91
CA THR A 962 -22.37 13.78 -29.49
C THR A 962 -21.93 14.82 -30.52
N GLY A 963 -22.72 15.05 -31.58
CA GLY A 963 -22.44 16.07 -32.59
C GLY A 963 -21.38 15.70 -33.63
N LYS A 964 -21.05 14.40 -33.77
CA LYS A 964 -20.01 13.90 -34.67
C LYS A 964 -20.58 13.31 -35.97
N SER A 965 -19.82 13.45 -37.06
CA SER A 965 -20.16 12.86 -38.38
C SER A 965 -19.69 11.41 -38.55
N HIS A 966 -18.74 10.97 -37.72
CA HIS A 966 -18.16 9.62 -37.72
C HIS A 966 -18.11 9.06 -36.31
N HIS A 967 -18.27 7.74 -36.18
CA HIS A 967 -18.21 7.06 -34.89
C HIS A 967 -16.82 6.43 -34.64
N GLY A 968 -16.47 6.25 -33.37
CA GLY A 968 -15.25 5.60 -32.91
C GLY A 968 -15.28 4.07 -32.88
N PHE A 969 -16.41 3.43 -33.18
CA PHE A 969 -16.52 1.97 -33.23
C PHE A 969 -15.66 1.40 -34.37
N GLN A 970 -14.62 0.63 -34.04
CA GLN A 970 -13.65 0.10 -35.02
C GLN A 970 -13.34 -1.39 -34.85
N VAL A 971 -13.65 -1.99 -33.69
CA VAL A 971 -13.18 -3.34 -33.34
C VAL A 971 -14.31 -4.23 -32.84
N LEU A 972 -14.37 -5.46 -33.36
CA LEU A 972 -15.21 -6.54 -32.84
C LEU A 972 -14.31 -7.71 -32.41
N GLN A 973 -14.46 -8.16 -31.17
CA GLN A 973 -13.83 -9.37 -30.67
C GLN A 973 -14.86 -10.49 -30.56
N LEU A 974 -14.54 -11.69 -31.06
CA LEU A 974 -15.45 -12.84 -31.10
C LEU A 974 -14.70 -14.18 -31.01
N PRO A 975 -15.36 -15.28 -30.57
CA PRO A 975 -14.76 -16.60 -30.57
C PRO A 975 -14.67 -17.17 -31.98
N MET A 976 -13.49 -17.71 -32.34
CA MET A 976 -13.32 -18.47 -33.56
C MET A 976 -12.16 -19.45 -33.43
N ASN A 977 -12.41 -20.71 -33.79
CA ASN A 977 -11.40 -21.76 -33.97
C ASN A 977 -11.90 -22.78 -34.99
N LEU A 978 -11.17 -23.88 -35.17
CA LEU A 978 -11.53 -24.90 -36.16
C LEU A 978 -12.94 -25.49 -36.00
N PHE A 979 -13.49 -25.51 -34.77
CA PHE A 979 -14.84 -25.98 -34.48
C PHE A 979 -15.86 -24.84 -34.32
N GLU A 980 -15.43 -23.66 -33.90
CA GLU A 980 -16.28 -22.47 -33.75
C GLU A 980 -16.22 -21.60 -35.02
N SER A 981 -16.79 -22.11 -36.11
CA SER A 981 -16.73 -21.48 -37.45
C SER A 981 -17.88 -20.52 -37.75
N GLY A 982 -18.72 -20.20 -36.77
CA GLY A 982 -19.95 -19.41 -36.96
C GLY A 982 -19.72 -18.05 -37.61
N ALA A 983 -18.62 -17.37 -37.27
CA ALA A 983 -18.24 -16.08 -37.86
C ALA A 983 -18.09 -16.12 -39.40
N LEU A 984 -17.74 -17.29 -39.95
CA LEU A 984 -17.47 -17.52 -41.37
C LEU A 984 -18.62 -18.23 -42.10
N LEU A 985 -19.39 -19.07 -41.41
CA LEU A 985 -20.38 -19.96 -42.04
C LEU A 985 -21.84 -19.60 -41.76
N ILE A 986 -22.12 -18.77 -40.74
CA ILE A 986 -23.49 -18.47 -40.31
C ILE A 986 -23.85 -17.03 -40.69
N PRO A 987 -24.78 -16.83 -41.63
CA PRO A 987 -25.37 -15.52 -41.88
C PRO A 987 -26.19 -15.05 -40.68
N ASN A 988 -25.78 -13.97 -40.01
CA ASN A 988 -26.46 -13.50 -38.81
C ASN A 988 -26.48 -11.99 -38.61
N THR A 989 -25.98 -11.23 -39.59
CA THR A 989 -25.95 -9.77 -39.52
C THR A 989 -26.16 -9.16 -40.89
N GLY A 990 -26.65 -7.91 -40.96
CA GLY A 990 -26.92 -7.24 -42.23
C GLY A 990 -27.98 -7.93 -43.11
N GLN A 991 -27.79 -7.87 -44.43
CA GLN A 991 -28.66 -8.50 -45.43
C GLN A 991 -28.20 -9.95 -45.69
N GLU A 992 -28.31 -10.80 -44.67
CA GLU A 992 -27.83 -12.20 -44.69
C GLU A 992 -26.32 -12.35 -44.93
N ASN A 993 -25.51 -11.43 -44.39
CA ASN A 993 -24.07 -11.57 -44.36
C ASN A 993 -23.61 -12.40 -43.15
N THR A 994 -22.48 -13.08 -43.30
CA THR A 994 -21.70 -13.54 -42.15
C THR A 994 -21.00 -12.34 -41.48
N VAL A 995 -20.64 -12.47 -40.19
CA VAL A 995 -19.95 -11.39 -39.47
C VAL A 995 -18.65 -10.98 -40.15
N LEU A 996 -17.85 -11.94 -40.66
CA LEU A 996 -16.59 -11.65 -41.31
C LEU A 996 -16.76 -10.91 -42.64
N GLU A 997 -17.78 -11.26 -43.43
CA GLU A 997 -18.10 -10.56 -44.68
C GLU A 997 -18.52 -9.12 -44.39
N PHE A 998 -19.47 -8.93 -43.47
CA PHE A 998 -19.99 -7.62 -43.12
C PHE A 998 -18.93 -6.72 -42.47
N ALA A 999 -18.10 -7.27 -41.57
CA ALA A 999 -17.00 -6.54 -40.97
C ALA A 999 -15.98 -6.08 -42.01
N ARG A 1000 -15.67 -6.92 -43.01
CA ARG A 1000 -14.76 -6.57 -44.11
C ARG A 1000 -15.33 -5.46 -44.99
N GLU A 1001 -16.62 -5.53 -45.34
CA GLU A 1001 -17.30 -4.49 -46.12
C GLU A 1001 -17.31 -3.14 -45.39
N ARG A 1002 -17.52 -3.16 -44.07
CA ARG A 1002 -17.56 -1.96 -43.22
C ARG A 1002 -16.20 -1.55 -42.66
N ARG A 1003 -15.13 -2.28 -42.99
CA ARG A 1003 -13.76 -2.09 -42.47
C ARG A 1003 -13.68 -2.09 -40.94
N VAL A 1004 -14.45 -2.94 -40.28
CA VAL A 1004 -14.34 -3.21 -38.83
C VAL A 1004 -13.27 -4.28 -38.62
N ALA A 1005 -12.33 -4.04 -37.70
CA ALA A 1005 -11.32 -5.03 -37.34
C ALA A 1005 -11.94 -6.17 -36.53
N VAL A 1006 -11.65 -7.42 -36.91
CA VAL A 1006 -12.11 -8.61 -36.18
C VAL A 1006 -10.95 -9.27 -35.46
N LEU A 1007 -11.00 -9.25 -34.12
CA LEU A 1007 -10.06 -9.94 -33.25
C LEU A 1007 -10.68 -11.26 -32.81
N VAL A 1008 -10.11 -12.40 -33.21
CA VAL A 1008 -10.65 -13.70 -32.81
C VAL A 1008 -9.97 -14.20 -31.54
N ASN A 1009 -10.75 -14.63 -30.55
CA ASN A 1009 -10.25 -15.23 -29.32
C ASN A 1009 -10.52 -16.74 -29.27
N ARG A 1010 -9.93 -17.42 -28.27
CA ARG A 1010 -9.98 -18.88 -28.07
C ARG A 1010 -9.51 -19.71 -29.28
N PRO A 1011 -8.42 -19.33 -29.98
CA PRO A 1011 -8.02 -19.97 -31.23
C PRO A 1011 -7.64 -21.45 -31.07
N LEU A 1012 -7.19 -21.84 -29.88
CA LEU A 1012 -6.72 -23.19 -29.56
C LEU A 1012 -7.59 -23.92 -28.53
N ASN A 1013 -8.73 -23.33 -28.13
CA ASN A 1013 -9.61 -23.89 -27.10
C ASN A 1013 -11.02 -24.01 -27.68
N ALA A 1014 -11.31 -25.15 -28.32
CA ALA A 1014 -12.57 -25.41 -28.99
C ALA A 1014 -13.63 -25.94 -28.03
N ILE A 1015 -14.88 -25.52 -28.21
CA ILE A 1015 -16.05 -26.05 -27.51
C ILE A 1015 -17.05 -26.59 -28.56
N PRO A 1016 -16.94 -27.86 -28.97
CA PRO A 1016 -17.81 -28.41 -30.01
C PRO A 1016 -19.28 -28.45 -29.56
N SER A 1017 -20.19 -28.05 -30.44
CA SER A 1017 -21.63 -28.10 -30.17
C SER A 1017 -22.10 -29.54 -29.91
N GLY A 1018 -22.83 -29.76 -28.82
CA GLY A 1018 -23.39 -31.08 -28.47
C GLY A 1018 -22.48 -32.03 -27.68
N GLN A 1019 -21.23 -31.67 -27.39
CA GLN A 1019 -20.31 -32.46 -26.57
C GLN A 1019 -20.01 -31.78 -25.23
N ARG A 1020 -19.89 -32.56 -24.15
CA ARG A 1020 -19.44 -32.06 -22.84
C ARG A 1020 -17.91 -31.94 -22.82
N GLY A 1021 -17.40 -30.71 -22.79
CA GLY A 1021 -16.00 -30.40 -22.51
C GLY A 1021 -15.25 -29.66 -23.63
N MET A 1022 -14.17 -28.98 -23.24
CA MET A 1022 -13.27 -28.25 -24.14
C MET A 1022 -12.28 -29.20 -24.82
N ILE A 1023 -11.94 -28.94 -26.08
CA ILE A 1023 -10.85 -29.59 -26.81
C ILE A 1023 -9.72 -28.57 -27.05
N ARG A 1024 -8.52 -28.86 -26.57
CA ARG A 1024 -7.34 -28.04 -26.85
C ARG A 1024 -6.69 -28.45 -28.18
N LEU A 1025 -6.63 -27.52 -29.14
CA LEU A 1025 -6.02 -27.72 -30.46
C LEU A 1025 -4.48 -27.56 -30.43
N ALA A 1026 -3.84 -28.00 -29.36
CA ALA A 1026 -2.39 -27.98 -29.19
C ALA A 1026 -1.94 -29.32 -28.61
N ALA A 1027 -0.71 -29.73 -28.94
CA ALA A 1027 -0.17 -30.99 -28.42
C ALA A 1027 -0.16 -30.96 -26.88
N PRO A 1028 -0.71 -31.99 -26.21
CA PRO A 1028 -0.69 -32.06 -24.75
C PRO A 1028 0.76 -32.22 -24.28
N ARG A 1029 1.20 -31.36 -23.37
CA ARG A 1029 2.54 -31.44 -22.77
C ARG A 1029 2.48 -32.23 -21.48
N TYR A 1030 3.34 -33.23 -21.37
CA TYR A 1030 3.52 -34.03 -20.15
C TYR A 1030 4.98 -34.49 -20.06
N GLU A 1031 5.47 -34.69 -18.85
CA GLU A 1031 6.74 -35.36 -18.62
C GLU A 1031 6.53 -36.87 -18.72
N PRO A 1032 7.34 -37.60 -19.52
CA PRO A 1032 7.21 -39.05 -19.60
C PRO A 1032 7.60 -39.67 -18.26
N VAL A 1033 6.69 -40.48 -17.70
CA VAL A 1033 6.93 -41.29 -16.51
C VAL A 1033 7.02 -42.75 -16.93
N GLU A 1034 8.13 -43.41 -16.57
CA GLU A 1034 8.34 -44.84 -16.88
C GLU A 1034 7.67 -45.77 -15.86
N THR A 1035 7.36 -45.27 -14.68
CA THR A 1035 6.76 -46.06 -13.60
C THR A 1035 5.30 -46.44 -13.93
N PRO A 1036 4.92 -47.73 -13.85
CA PRO A 1036 3.53 -48.16 -14.03
C PRO A 1036 2.60 -47.59 -12.96
N PHE A 1037 1.37 -47.25 -13.34
CA PHE A 1037 0.35 -46.73 -12.42
C PHE A 1037 0.16 -47.65 -11.22
N GLU A 1038 0.06 -48.96 -11.45
CA GLU A 1038 -0.24 -49.96 -10.44
C GLU A 1038 0.85 -50.01 -9.36
N THR A 1039 2.12 -49.81 -9.75
CA THR A 1039 3.26 -49.77 -8.81
C THR A 1039 3.24 -48.50 -7.95
N GLN A 1040 2.98 -47.36 -8.59
CA GLN A 1040 2.95 -46.09 -7.89
C GLN A 1040 1.71 -45.93 -7.01
N HIS A 1041 0.56 -46.46 -7.46
CA HIS A 1041 -0.67 -46.54 -6.69
C HIS A 1041 -0.45 -47.30 -5.38
N GLN A 1042 0.16 -48.49 -5.42
CA GLN A 1042 0.48 -49.26 -4.21
C GLN A 1042 1.43 -48.50 -3.27
N THR A 1043 2.36 -47.72 -3.82
CA THR A 1043 3.29 -46.89 -3.02
C THR A 1043 2.57 -45.77 -2.28
N VAL A 1044 1.62 -45.10 -2.94
CA VAL A 1044 0.80 -44.05 -2.31
C VAL A 1044 -0.13 -44.67 -1.28
N LEU A 1045 -0.82 -45.77 -1.62
CA LEU A 1045 -1.73 -46.48 -0.72
C LEU A 1045 -1.04 -46.91 0.60
N ALA A 1046 0.19 -47.44 0.53
CA ALA A 1046 0.97 -47.81 1.72
C ALA A 1046 1.29 -46.60 2.63
N LEU A 1047 1.52 -45.42 2.05
CA LEU A 1047 1.73 -44.18 2.80
C LEU A 1047 0.43 -43.67 3.42
N GLU A 1048 -0.69 -43.79 2.71
CA GLU A 1048 -2.03 -43.47 3.24
C GLU A 1048 -2.39 -44.39 4.42
N ASP A 1049 -2.10 -45.69 4.33
CA ASP A 1049 -2.27 -46.64 5.44
C ASP A 1049 -1.39 -46.31 6.65
N THR A 1050 -0.14 -45.88 6.39
CA THR A 1050 0.76 -45.39 7.45
C THR A 1050 0.13 -44.19 8.17
N PHE A 1051 -0.43 -43.24 7.42
CA PHE A 1051 -1.12 -42.10 8.01
C PHE A 1051 -2.34 -42.52 8.84
N ARG A 1052 -3.14 -43.42 8.29
CA ARG A 1052 -4.36 -43.92 8.92
C ARG A 1052 -4.08 -44.59 10.27
N LYS A 1053 -2.92 -45.24 10.38
CA LYS A 1053 -2.45 -45.91 11.61
C LYS A 1053 -1.76 -44.97 12.60
N ASP A 1054 -0.84 -44.13 12.11
CA ASP A 1054 0.13 -43.46 12.98
C ASP A 1054 -0.21 -41.99 13.27
N PHE A 1055 -1.01 -41.33 12.43
CA PHE A 1055 -1.30 -39.89 12.54
C PHE A 1055 -2.80 -39.57 12.68
N ALA A 1056 -3.68 -40.28 11.98
CA ALA A 1056 -5.12 -40.04 12.04
C ALA A 1056 -5.71 -40.11 13.47
N PRO A 1057 -5.27 -41.02 14.37
CA PRO A 1057 -5.78 -41.06 15.75
C PRO A 1057 -5.46 -39.82 16.60
N LEU A 1058 -4.49 -38.99 16.17
CA LEU A 1058 -4.06 -37.79 16.89
C LEU A 1058 -4.92 -36.56 16.57
N ILE A 1059 -5.79 -36.66 15.56
CA ILE A 1059 -6.59 -35.53 15.06
C ILE A 1059 -8.03 -35.65 15.61
N PRO A 1060 -8.55 -34.65 16.33
CA PRO A 1060 -9.90 -34.68 16.86
C PRO A 1060 -10.95 -34.54 15.74
N TYR A 1061 -11.99 -35.39 15.78
CA TYR A 1061 -13.10 -35.34 14.82
C TYR A 1061 -14.27 -34.52 15.35
N SER A 1062 -14.70 -33.50 14.60
CA SER A 1062 -15.74 -32.55 15.00
C SER A 1062 -17.18 -33.03 14.72
N GLY A 1063 -17.37 -34.22 14.13
CA GLY A 1063 -18.67 -34.77 13.78
C GLY A 1063 -19.31 -34.20 12.50
N LYS A 1064 -18.61 -33.32 11.78
CA LYS A 1064 -19.01 -32.79 10.47
C LYS A 1064 -17.86 -32.91 9.47
N GLY A 1065 -18.14 -33.42 8.27
CA GLY A 1065 -17.16 -33.57 7.19
C GLY A 1065 -16.54 -34.97 7.11
N LEU A 1066 -15.38 -35.07 6.46
CA LEU A 1066 -14.61 -36.32 6.35
C LEU A 1066 -14.01 -36.70 7.72
N GLU A 1067 -13.98 -37.99 8.04
CA GLU A 1067 -13.26 -38.48 9.21
C GLU A 1067 -11.73 -38.33 9.01
N PRO A 1068 -10.94 -38.09 10.06
CA PRO A 1068 -9.49 -37.94 9.94
C PRO A 1068 -8.80 -39.10 9.21
N LYS A 1069 -9.27 -40.33 9.39
CA LYS A 1069 -8.76 -41.54 8.73
C LYS A 1069 -8.93 -41.54 7.19
N ASP A 1070 -9.79 -40.66 6.67
CA ASP A 1070 -10.15 -40.53 5.27
C ASP A 1070 -9.63 -39.23 4.62
N PHE A 1071 -8.81 -38.44 5.34
CA PHE A 1071 -8.22 -37.20 4.84
C PHE A 1071 -7.33 -37.42 3.60
N PHE A 1072 -6.53 -38.48 3.62
CA PHE A 1072 -5.61 -38.87 2.55
C PHE A 1072 -6.04 -40.22 1.97
N SER A 1073 -7.24 -40.31 1.38
CA SER A 1073 -7.77 -41.52 0.72
C SER A 1073 -7.73 -41.41 -0.81
N LEU A 1074 -6.66 -40.80 -1.34
CA LEU A 1074 -6.58 -40.43 -2.74
C LEU A 1074 -6.16 -41.59 -3.64
N ALA A 1075 -5.45 -42.61 -3.14
CA ALA A 1075 -5.04 -43.74 -3.99
C ALA A 1075 -6.28 -44.43 -4.63
N ASP A 1076 -7.23 -44.86 -3.80
CA ASP A 1076 -8.46 -45.55 -4.23
C ASP A 1076 -9.43 -44.64 -5.00
N GLU A 1077 -9.43 -43.34 -4.70
CA GLU A 1077 -10.23 -42.36 -5.42
C GLU A 1077 -9.68 -42.11 -6.82
N LEU A 1078 -8.37 -41.94 -6.95
CA LEU A 1078 -7.69 -41.77 -8.22
C LEU A 1078 -7.81 -43.00 -9.12
N ASP A 1079 -7.76 -44.21 -8.56
CA ASP A 1079 -7.99 -45.44 -9.33
C ASP A 1079 -9.41 -45.49 -9.93
N ARG A 1080 -10.42 -45.14 -9.14
CA ARG A 1080 -11.82 -45.04 -9.62
C ARG A 1080 -11.98 -43.96 -10.70
N LEU A 1081 -11.40 -42.77 -10.47
CA LEU A 1081 -11.47 -41.64 -11.39
C LEU A 1081 -10.71 -41.89 -12.69
N ARG A 1082 -9.61 -42.65 -12.68
CA ARG A 1082 -8.76 -42.95 -13.84
C ARG A 1082 -9.56 -43.44 -15.06
N SER A 1083 -10.56 -44.30 -14.82
CA SER A 1083 -11.44 -44.84 -15.87
C SER A 1083 -12.39 -43.78 -16.48
N GLN A 1084 -12.74 -42.75 -15.72
CA GLN A 1084 -13.70 -41.70 -16.08
C GLN A 1084 -13.04 -40.50 -16.76
N ILE A 1085 -11.71 -40.39 -16.70
CA ILE A 1085 -10.96 -39.31 -17.35
C ILE A 1085 -11.00 -39.50 -18.87
N HIS A 1086 -11.61 -38.54 -19.56
CA HIS A 1086 -11.83 -38.57 -21.00
C HIS A 1086 -10.71 -37.88 -21.80
N ASN A 1087 -10.11 -36.84 -21.24
CA ASN A 1087 -9.06 -36.03 -21.86
C ASN A 1087 -8.25 -35.29 -20.78
N LEU A 1088 -7.15 -34.65 -21.19
CA LEU A 1088 -6.27 -33.87 -20.31
C LEU A 1088 -6.99 -32.72 -19.60
N GLU A 1089 -7.93 -32.06 -20.27
CA GLU A 1089 -8.68 -30.92 -19.72
C GLU A 1089 -9.61 -31.34 -18.58
N HIS A 1090 -10.27 -32.49 -18.72
CA HIS A 1090 -11.09 -33.09 -17.67
C HIS A 1090 -10.21 -33.44 -16.46
N TRP A 1091 -8.99 -33.93 -16.70
CA TRP A 1091 -8.02 -34.17 -15.63
C TRP A 1091 -7.57 -32.88 -14.92
N ASP A 1092 -7.18 -31.84 -15.68
CA ASP A 1092 -6.75 -30.56 -15.11
C ASP A 1092 -7.84 -29.94 -14.22
N GLN A 1093 -9.12 -30.11 -14.59
CA GLN A 1093 -10.26 -29.65 -13.79
C GLN A 1093 -10.41 -30.46 -12.49
N ILE A 1094 -10.34 -31.79 -12.56
CA ILE A 1094 -10.40 -32.65 -11.37
C ILE A 1094 -9.22 -32.34 -10.43
N GLU A 1095 -8.01 -32.22 -10.96
CA GLU A 1095 -6.80 -31.93 -10.19
C GLU A 1095 -6.89 -30.59 -9.45
N SER A 1096 -7.30 -29.53 -10.16
CA SER A 1096 -7.34 -28.17 -9.59
C SER A 1096 -8.54 -27.88 -8.69
N GLN A 1097 -9.72 -28.46 -8.98
CA GLN A 1097 -10.96 -28.15 -8.25
C GLN A 1097 -11.27 -29.15 -7.14
N MET A 1098 -10.78 -30.39 -7.23
CA MET A 1098 -11.12 -31.46 -6.29
C MET A 1098 -9.90 -31.93 -5.50
N ILE A 1099 -8.81 -32.27 -6.19
CA ILE A 1099 -7.67 -32.94 -5.55
C ILE A 1099 -6.79 -31.94 -4.76
N ALA A 1100 -6.30 -30.88 -5.42
CA ALA A 1100 -5.36 -29.94 -4.80
C ALA A 1100 -5.94 -29.18 -3.57
N PRO A 1101 -7.18 -28.63 -3.61
CA PRO A 1101 -7.76 -27.96 -2.45
C PRO A 1101 -7.93 -28.91 -1.25
N ARG A 1102 -8.36 -30.15 -1.51
CA ARG A 1102 -8.57 -31.17 -0.49
C ARG A 1102 -7.25 -31.57 0.19
N ILE A 1103 -6.18 -31.78 -0.57
CA ILE A 1103 -4.84 -32.08 -0.01
C ILE A 1103 -4.34 -30.92 0.85
N ASN A 1104 -4.43 -29.68 0.33
CA ASN A 1104 -3.96 -28.50 1.06
C ASN A 1104 -4.71 -28.33 2.38
N GLN A 1105 -6.02 -28.49 2.37
CA GLN A 1105 -6.83 -28.45 3.58
C GLN A 1105 -6.46 -29.57 4.55
N ALA A 1106 -6.32 -30.82 4.08
CA ALA A 1106 -5.92 -31.96 4.89
C ALA A 1106 -4.55 -31.74 5.54
N LEU A 1107 -3.54 -31.30 4.77
CA LEU A 1107 -2.20 -30.99 5.26
C LEU A 1107 -2.20 -29.87 6.31
N GLN A 1108 -2.95 -28.79 6.09
CA GLN A 1108 -3.06 -27.69 7.04
C GLN A 1108 -3.71 -28.12 8.35
N VAL A 1109 -4.82 -28.87 8.29
CA VAL A 1109 -5.51 -29.36 9.48
C VAL A 1109 -4.65 -30.35 10.25
N SER A 1110 -4.02 -31.32 9.56
CA SER A 1110 -3.15 -32.30 10.20
C SER A 1110 -1.93 -31.65 10.86
N THR A 1111 -1.28 -30.69 10.20
CA THR A 1111 -0.08 -30.01 10.73
C THR A 1111 -0.36 -29.26 12.04
N ARG A 1112 -1.54 -28.65 12.18
CA ARG A 1112 -1.92 -27.92 13.41
C ARG A 1112 -2.09 -28.81 14.65
N HIS A 1113 -2.29 -30.11 14.47
CA HIS A 1113 -2.54 -31.06 15.56
C HIS A 1113 -1.33 -31.93 15.89
N MET A 1114 -0.18 -31.71 15.24
CA MET A 1114 1.04 -32.44 15.57
C MET A 1114 1.74 -31.81 16.78
N ASN A 1115 2.01 -32.63 17.80
CA ASN A 1115 2.80 -32.23 18.96
C ASN A 1115 4.32 -32.29 18.67
N GLN A 1116 5.15 -31.79 19.58
CA GLN A 1116 6.62 -31.73 19.40
C GLN A 1116 7.23 -33.12 19.14
N ASP A 1117 6.69 -34.19 19.74
CA ASP A 1117 7.22 -35.55 19.62
C ASP A 1117 6.95 -36.18 18.24
N LYS A 1118 5.85 -35.83 17.57
CA LYS A 1118 5.47 -36.37 16.25
C LYS A 1118 5.75 -35.42 15.08
N ALA A 1119 6.15 -34.17 15.33
CA ALA A 1119 6.37 -33.15 14.30
C ALA A 1119 7.41 -33.59 13.24
N THR A 1120 8.52 -34.19 13.65
CA THR A 1120 9.59 -34.63 12.72
C THR A 1120 9.14 -35.82 11.86
N GLU A 1121 8.45 -36.80 12.46
CA GLU A 1121 7.89 -37.95 11.74
C GLU A 1121 6.80 -37.53 10.74
N TRP A 1122 5.94 -36.59 11.15
CA TRP A 1122 4.93 -35.97 10.30
C TRP A 1122 5.55 -35.27 9.09
N GLN A 1123 6.56 -34.42 9.30
CA GLN A 1123 7.22 -33.67 8.23
C GLN A 1123 7.92 -34.61 7.23
N ASN A 1124 8.54 -35.67 7.72
CA ASN A 1124 9.15 -36.72 6.88
C ASN A 1124 8.10 -37.50 6.08
N TRP A 1125 6.98 -37.89 6.72
CA TRP A 1125 5.87 -38.55 6.04
C TRP A 1125 5.25 -37.64 4.97
N GLN A 1126 4.96 -36.38 5.32
CA GLN A 1126 4.39 -35.37 4.41
C GLN A 1126 5.25 -35.20 3.16
N THR A 1127 6.56 -35.02 3.34
CA THR A 1127 7.50 -34.85 2.23
C THR A 1127 7.49 -36.06 1.29
N ARG A 1128 7.47 -37.27 1.85
CA ARG A 1128 7.40 -38.52 1.07
C ARG A 1128 6.06 -38.68 0.37
N TYR A 1129 4.95 -38.47 1.07
CA TYR A 1129 3.60 -38.62 0.54
C TYR A 1129 3.36 -37.65 -0.63
N VAL A 1130 3.64 -36.36 -0.45
CA VAL A 1130 3.48 -35.34 -1.50
C VAL A 1130 4.33 -35.70 -2.72
N SER A 1131 5.59 -36.07 -2.53
CA SER A 1131 6.48 -36.46 -3.64
C SER A 1131 5.93 -37.66 -4.43
N LYS A 1132 5.44 -38.70 -3.75
CA LYS A 1132 4.91 -39.91 -4.39
C LYS A 1132 3.53 -39.68 -5.00
N LEU A 1133 2.68 -38.89 -4.36
CA LEU A 1133 1.38 -38.52 -4.91
C LEU A 1133 1.54 -37.68 -6.18
N LEU A 1134 2.44 -36.70 -6.20
CA LEU A 1134 2.74 -35.92 -7.40
C LEU A 1134 3.18 -36.81 -8.57
N LEU A 1135 3.97 -37.85 -8.32
CA LEU A 1135 4.35 -38.81 -9.36
C LEU A 1135 3.14 -39.60 -9.87
N LEU A 1136 2.20 -40.00 -8.99
CA LEU A 1136 0.96 -40.68 -9.39
C LEU A 1136 0.06 -39.77 -10.24
N LEU A 1137 -0.09 -38.50 -9.84
CA LEU A 1137 -0.83 -37.49 -10.60
C LEU A 1137 -0.19 -37.27 -11.99
N LYS A 1138 1.15 -37.24 -12.08
CA LYS A 1138 1.87 -37.16 -13.36
C LYS A 1138 1.58 -38.36 -14.29
N ILE A 1139 1.49 -39.58 -13.76
CA ILE A 1139 1.15 -40.77 -14.55
C ILE A 1139 -0.26 -40.64 -15.14
N ILE A 1140 -1.25 -40.26 -14.32
CA ILE A 1140 -2.64 -40.06 -14.78
C ILE A 1140 -2.70 -38.94 -15.83
N ARG A 1141 -1.96 -37.85 -15.61
CA ARG A 1141 -1.82 -36.75 -16.58
C ARG A 1141 -1.28 -37.24 -17.92
N GLN A 1142 -0.26 -38.10 -17.91
CA GLN A 1142 0.30 -38.71 -19.13
C GLN A 1142 -0.73 -39.59 -19.86
N GLU A 1143 -1.54 -40.38 -19.14
CA GLU A 1143 -2.60 -41.17 -19.76
C GLU A 1143 -3.70 -40.30 -20.37
N ALA A 1144 -4.12 -39.25 -19.65
CA ALA A 1144 -5.08 -38.28 -20.14
C ALA A 1144 -4.56 -37.53 -21.38
N ALA A 1145 -3.27 -37.18 -21.38
CA ALA A 1145 -2.59 -36.58 -22.53
C ALA A 1145 -2.57 -37.51 -23.75
N LYS A 1146 -2.27 -38.81 -23.57
CA LYS A 1146 -2.34 -39.81 -24.65
C LYS A 1146 -3.75 -39.94 -25.25
N LYS A 1147 -4.80 -39.91 -24.42
CA LYS A 1147 -6.20 -39.91 -24.88
C LYS A 1147 -6.52 -38.65 -25.70
N SER A 1148 -6.06 -37.47 -25.25
CA SER A 1148 -6.19 -36.22 -26.02
C SER A 1148 -5.44 -36.31 -27.36
N GLU A 1149 -4.22 -36.85 -27.38
CA GLU A 1149 -3.40 -36.99 -28.59
C GLU A 1149 -4.08 -37.85 -29.67
N GLN A 1150 -4.64 -39.01 -29.29
CA GLN A 1150 -5.41 -39.87 -30.21
C GLN A 1150 -6.58 -39.12 -30.85
N ARG A 1151 -7.29 -38.29 -30.09
CA ARG A 1151 -8.40 -37.49 -30.60
C ARG A 1151 -7.95 -36.39 -31.57
N LEU A 1152 -6.79 -35.77 -31.31
CA LEU A 1152 -6.22 -34.73 -32.17
C LEU A 1152 -5.65 -35.26 -33.49
N GLN A 1153 -5.30 -36.55 -33.57
CA GLN A 1153 -4.82 -37.17 -34.82
C GLN A 1153 -5.88 -37.13 -35.92
N SER A 1154 -7.15 -37.38 -35.58
CA SER A 1154 -8.30 -37.27 -36.51
C SER A 1154 -8.40 -35.86 -37.10
N VAL A 1155 -8.41 -34.85 -36.23
CA VAL A 1155 -8.48 -33.43 -36.62
C VAL A 1155 -7.28 -33.04 -37.49
N THR A 1156 -6.08 -33.49 -37.11
CA THR A 1156 -4.85 -33.22 -37.86
C THR A 1156 -4.89 -33.83 -39.25
N ALA A 1157 -5.40 -35.06 -39.39
CA ALA A 1157 -5.55 -35.72 -40.68
C ALA A 1157 -6.52 -34.97 -41.60
N THR A 1158 -7.64 -34.48 -41.07
CA THR A 1158 -8.61 -33.68 -41.81
C THR A 1158 -8.01 -32.37 -42.30
N VAL A 1159 -7.32 -31.62 -41.42
CA VAL A 1159 -6.66 -30.36 -41.78
C VAL A 1159 -5.57 -30.59 -42.84
N ASN A 1160 -4.75 -31.64 -42.70
CA ASN A 1160 -3.65 -31.94 -43.63
C ASN A 1160 -4.11 -32.14 -45.09
N ARG A 1161 -5.36 -32.56 -45.35
CA ARG A 1161 -5.90 -32.70 -46.72
C ARG A 1161 -5.92 -31.39 -47.49
N PHE A 1162 -5.94 -30.26 -46.80
CA PHE A 1162 -6.02 -28.93 -47.37
C PHE A 1162 -4.73 -28.12 -47.22
N LEU A 1163 -3.69 -28.68 -46.59
CA LEU A 1163 -2.40 -28.02 -46.40
C LEU A 1163 -1.33 -28.55 -47.36
N PRO A 1164 -0.34 -27.72 -47.76
CA PRO A 1164 0.84 -28.17 -48.49
C PRO A 1164 1.61 -29.26 -47.75
N GLN A 1165 2.16 -30.24 -48.48
CA GLN A 1165 2.89 -31.39 -47.90
C GLN A 1165 4.03 -30.97 -46.96
N GLU A 1166 4.77 -29.92 -47.32
CA GLU A 1166 5.85 -29.35 -46.50
C GLU A 1166 5.41 -28.86 -45.11
N LYS A 1167 4.10 -28.64 -44.89
CA LYS A 1167 3.53 -28.22 -43.60
C LYS A 1167 2.83 -29.36 -42.86
N HIS A 1168 2.80 -30.57 -43.41
CA HIS A 1168 2.16 -31.73 -42.74
C HIS A 1168 2.85 -32.09 -41.42
N GLY A 1169 4.16 -31.87 -41.29
CA GLY A 1169 4.93 -32.11 -40.07
C GLY A 1169 4.76 -31.04 -38.98
N ALA A 1170 4.04 -29.94 -39.25
CA ALA A 1170 3.84 -28.90 -38.24
C ALA A 1170 2.86 -29.35 -37.12
N PRO A 1171 3.03 -28.85 -35.88
CA PRO A 1171 2.05 -29.07 -34.81
C PRO A 1171 0.65 -28.57 -35.18
N LEU A 1172 -0.39 -29.20 -34.62
CA LEU A 1172 -1.79 -28.79 -34.85
C LEU A 1172 -2.06 -27.34 -34.40
N SER A 1173 -1.37 -26.85 -33.36
CA SER A 1173 -1.46 -25.46 -32.90
C SER A 1173 -1.11 -24.49 -34.02
N ARG A 1174 0.02 -24.71 -34.69
CA ARG A 1174 0.47 -23.93 -35.85
C ARG A 1174 -0.53 -23.99 -37.00
N LYS A 1175 -1.04 -25.19 -37.30
CA LYS A 1175 -2.03 -25.39 -38.38
C LYS A 1175 -3.33 -24.64 -38.09
N ALA A 1176 -3.85 -24.73 -36.87
CA ALA A 1176 -5.06 -24.03 -36.45
C ALA A 1176 -4.89 -22.50 -36.51
N LEU A 1177 -3.78 -21.98 -35.98
CA LEU A 1177 -3.45 -20.55 -36.07
C LEU A 1177 -3.28 -20.09 -37.53
N TRP A 1178 -2.66 -20.90 -38.39
CA TRP A 1178 -2.51 -20.61 -39.81
C TRP A 1178 -3.86 -20.56 -40.54
N CYS A 1179 -4.77 -21.50 -40.25
CA CYS A 1179 -6.13 -21.46 -40.78
C CYS A 1179 -6.83 -20.15 -40.41
N LEU A 1180 -6.81 -19.77 -39.13
CA LEU A 1180 -7.48 -18.57 -38.64
C LEU A 1180 -6.88 -17.28 -39.21
N THR A 1181 -5.55 -17.15 -39.24
CA THR A 1181 -4.86 -15.97 -39.80
C THR A 1181 -4.98 -15.87 -41.32
N SER A 1182 -5.33 -16.96 -42.01
CA SER A 1182 -5.60 -16.98 -43.45
C SER A 1182 -7.06 -16.69 -43.78
N THR A 1183 -7.98 -16.75 -42.82
CA THR A 1183 -9.41 -16.55 -43.06
C THR A 1183 -9.69 -15.09 -43.43
N PRO A 1184 -10.29 -14.81 -44.60
CA PRO A 1184 -10.67 -13.46 -44.99
C PRO A 1184 -11.59 -12.80 -43.94
N GLY A 1185 -11.28 -11.56 -43.56
CA GLY A 1185 -12.02 -10.79 -42.54
C GLY A 1185 -11.42 -10.88 -41.13
N VAL A 1186 -10.63 -11.92 -40.82
CA VAL A 1186 -9.90 -11.99 -39.54
C VAL A 1186 -8.72 -11.03 -39.57
N THR A 1187 -8.69 -10.09 -38.62
CA THR A 1187 -7.65 -9.06 -38.52
C THR A 1187 -6.51 -9.50 -37.61
N CYS A 1188 -6.83 -10.14 -36.48
CA CYS A 1188 -5.86 -10.64 -35.53
C CYS A 1188 -6.38 -11.87 -34.79
N VAL A 1189 -5.51 -12.85 -34.56
CA VAL A 1189 -5.78 -14.03 -33.74
C VAL A 1189 -5.12 -13.84 -32.38
N LEU A 1190 -5.93 -13.72 -31.33
CA LEU A 1190 -5.48 -13.48 -29.96
C LEU A 1190 -5.12 -14.81 -29.30
N ASN A 1191 -3.83 -15.10 -29.17
CA ASN A 1191 -3.36 -16.34 -28.57
C ASN A 1191 -2.84 -16.12 -27.15
N GLY A 1192 -3.16 -17.03 -26.23
CA GLY A 1192 -2.72 -16.96 -24.83
C GLY A 1192 -1.26 -17.41 -24.68
N ILE A 1193 -0.33 -16.50 -24.95
CA ILE A 1193 1.12 -16.77 -24.97
C ILE A 1193 1.69 -16.60 -23.55
N ARG A 1194 1.83 -17.71 -22.81
CA ARG A 1194 2.23 -17.68 -21.39
C ARG A 1194 3.71 -18.00 -21.13
N THR A 1195 4.40 -18.56 -22.11
CA THR A 1195 5.81 -18.96 -22.02
C THR A 1195 6.55 -18.56 -23.29
N THR A 1196 7.87 -18.45 -23.21
CA THR A 1196 8.73 -18.11 -24.36
C THR A 1196 8.64 -19.11 -25.51
N GLU A 1197 8.49 -20.40 -25.20
CA GLU A 1197 8.27 -21.45 -26.21
C GLU A 1197 6.94 -21.26 -26.96
N TYR A 1198 5.89 -20.79 -26.27
CA TYR A 1198 4.61 -20.47 -26.91
C TYR A 1198 4.72 -19.25 -27.82
N VAL A 1199 5.60 -18.30 -27.49
CA VAL A 1199 5.91 -17.16 -28.37
C VAL A 1199 6.47 -17.69 -29.68
N GLU A 1200 7.48 -18.55 -29.62
CA GLU A 1200 8.14 -19.13 -30.80
C GLU A 1200 7.16 -19.94 -31.65
N ASP A 1201 6.33 -20.77 -31.02
CA ASP A 1201 5.32 -21.57 -31.71
C ASP A 1201 4.29 -20.69 -32.45
N SER A 1202 3.83 -19.62 -31.79
CA SER A 1202 2.77 -18.75 -32.32
C SER A 1202 3.26 -17.80 -33.40
N LEU A 1203 4.40 -17.12 -33.17
CA LEU A 1203 4.89 -16.07 -34.06
C LEU A 1203 5.51 -16.64 -35.35
N THR A 1204 5.88 -17.92 -35.38
CA THR A 1204 6.28 -18.62 -36.61
C THR A 1204 5.25 -18.46 -37.74
N ILE A 1205 3.95 -18.35 -37.39
CA ILE A 1205 2.85 -18.21 -38.37
C ILE A 1205 2.89 -16.90 -39.13
N LEU A 1206 3.49 -15.84 -38.56
CA LEU A 1206 3.65 -14.55 -39.23
C LEU A 1206 4.56 -14.64 -40.48
N GLY A 1207 5.35 -15.71 -40.60
CA GLY A 1207 6.18 -16.00 -41.77
C GLY A 1207 5.50 -16.83 -42.86
N TRP A 1208 4.31 -17.38 -42.61
CA TRP A 1208 3.68 -18.33 -43.52
C TRP A 1208 2.76 -17.61 -44.52
N LYS A 1209 2.81 -18.02 -45.79
CA LYS A 1209 1.91 -17.49 -46.82
C LYS A 1209 0.45 -17.85 -46.48
N PRO A 1210 -0.53 -16.93 -46.63
CA PRO A 1210 -1.93 -17.25 -46.36
C PRO A 1210 -2.44 -18.42 -47.22
N LEU A 1211 -3.29 -19.26 -46.63
CA LEU A 1211 -4.00 -20.33 -47.34
C LEU A 1211 -4.97 -19.76 -48.38
N GLN A 1212 -5.08 -20.40 -49.55
CA GLN A 1212 -5.97 -19.94 -50.61
C GLN A 1212 -7.46 -20.21 -50.32
N ASN A 1213 -7.78 -21.35 -49.68
CA ASN A 1213 -9.16 -21.73 -49.38
C ASN A 1213 -9.31 -22.28 -47.95
N PRO A 1214 -9.19 -21.43 -46.92
CA PRO A 1214 -9.37 -21.85 -45.52
C PRO A 1214 -10.81 -22.30 -45.21
N ARG A 1215 -11.82 -21.82 -45.96
CA ARG A 1215 -13.24 -22.13 -45.73
C ARG A 1215 -13.54 -23.63 -45.80
N ALA A 1216 -12.96 -24.34 -46.78
CA ALA A 1216 -13.15 -25.79 -46.94
C ALA A 1216 -12.67 -26.60 -45.72
N ILE A 1217 -11.70 -26.08 -44.96
CA ILE A 1217 -11.21 -26.72 -43.72
C ILE A 1217 -12.28 -26.67 -42.64
N PHE A 1218 -12.90 -25.51 -42.44
CA PHE A 1218 -13.97 -25.34 -41.44
C PHE A 1218 -15.21 -26.17 -41.80
N GLU A 1219 -15.60 -26.20 -43.08
CA GLU A 1219 -16.71 -27.02 -43.56
C GLU A 1219 -16.45 -28.52 -43.33
N SER A 1220 -15.24 -29.00 -43.63
CA SER A 1220 -14.89 -30.41 -43.42
C SER A 1220 -14.83 -30.81 -41.94
N ILE A 1221 -14.47 -29.91 -41.04
CA ILE A 1221 -14.44 -30.18 -39.59
C ILE A 1221 -15.86 -30.19 -39.00
N GLN A 1222 -16.76 -29.33 -39.47
CA GLN A 1222 -18.17 -29.33 -39.02
C GLN A 1222 -18.91 -30.63 -39.37
N THR A 1223 -18.49 -31.31 -40.44
CA THR A 1223 -19.10 -32.59 -40.86
C THR A 1223 -18.56 -33.83 -40.14
N GLN A 1224 -17.55 -33.67 -39.27
CA GLN A 1224 -16.94 -34.74 -38.45
C GLN A 1224 -17.41 -34.68 -37.00
#